data_AF-G2Q8A1-F1
#
_entry.id   AF-G2Q8A1-F1
#
_cell.length_a   1.000
_cell.length_b   1.000
_cell.length_c   1.000
_cell.angle_alpha   90.00
_cell.angle_beta   90.00
_cell.angle_gamma   90.00
#
_symmetry.space_group_name_H-M   'P 1'
#
loop_
_entity.id
_entity.type
_entity.pdbx_description
1 polymer ?
#
loop_
_entity_poly.entity_id
_entity_poly.type
_entity_poly.pdbx_seq_one_letter_code
_entity_poly.pdbx_strand_id
1 'polypeptide(L)'
;MDVHLLVYDLSRGLARQMSMGLLGFQLDAIYHTSIELNGLEYVYDGNVVAIKPGSSHLGQPMERIHLGRTELPMDVIEEYLDSLREIYTVEAYDLFRHNCNNFSNDFATFLLGKGIPSHIINMPQAVLNSPFGQMLMPTLTQQINANKRGGGILGIEKQTPGSSVKAPSQLHHPPGKVHIVSNLGRLDELLAAFQKSCAVVFFTSATCPPCKTLYPLYDELASEFGEKAALIKVDTSQAFDVASRYSITATPTFITFLKGKQENRWSGADPSALRGNVRLLVQMAWPPHPHQALDLPTFTNPDAEYVTFTKIPPLEKLLAKMGPTAADPLIQSVKKFIETRDSDGPAETTLPDLAAFGSLIRSCLTSLPTDSLFAVVDLLRCALVDPRVSGYFAEEQPAHQTITSVLEHVVGITVPPRTCPYALRLVTLQLACNLFTSPLYPAQVLAHAPLRAAVTQLLSSSFLDDAHANTRVAAASLLYDVALANSRRRRDGPGDLLPEDEQVELAASVLEAIAQEEGSRDALEGMLRALGWLAYCLPPDGEVADLLRAMDAGGLVLKKGEKGQIGEGLGLPPPSPWTWRRNLEQRFRDVVADINETLIGISLEPRLMPNSAGYLDVVAPRPVRSSASTPSLRSRDGTVPPHARADPGGNVRVVVRVRAFLPREIERGAECLIHMDPVTQRTTLRPPTSDADPANARARSRKVVEEKSFTFDNSFWSHNPADEHYATQEDIYDSLGEEFLDHNFEGYHTCIFAYGQTGSGKSYTMMGTPEQPGLIPRTCEDLFERIAAAREETPNISYNVRVSYFEVYNEHVRDLLVPVLPNQPPYYLKIRESPTEGPYVKDLTEVPVRSLGEILRYMRIGDSNRTTASTKMNDTSSRSHAVFTIMLKQIHHDLETDETTERSSRIRLVDLAGSERAKSTEATGQRLREGSNINKSLTTLGRVIAALADPKQQRARAGRKDGGSASVVPYRDSILTWLLKDSLGGNSKTAMIACVAPSDYEETLSTLRYADQAKRIRTRAVVNQVDSVSAAERDARIAAMEAEIRALQLVVGDSRRREKDAREAEERLEEYQERVRSLQRAMEERSLVAEGKIRSLQTENETLRLHLRLALDSLKNPIPIPPLAGPGRDGIGEGRQGNEKAEQGPNGSDDDDGYASGGTAAEDGNEYAGGEENAGYDTYERHADDMHEHMSGLLRDLSLFRRKIGDDKMRFMDELSRRRPLGQRTNII
;
A
#
# COMPACT_ATOMS: atom_id res chain seq x y z
N MET A 1 -25.36 -26.12 23.78
CA MET A 1 -25.89 -24.81 24.20
C MET A 1 -27.24 -24.58 23.51
N ASP A 2 -28.23 -24.03 24.20
CA ASP A 2 -29.51 -23.69 23.59
C ASP A 2 -29.41 -22.42 22.73
N VAL A 3 -30.08 -22.45 21.58
CA VAL A 3 -30.06 -21.41 20.54
C VAL A 3 -31.47 -20.83 20.42
N HIS A 4 -31.60 -19.52 20.63
CA HIS A 4 -32.88 -18.83 20.49
C HIS A 4 -32.79 -17.71 19.44
N LEU A 5 -33.85 -17.53 18.67
CA LEU A 5 -34.04 -16.35 17.85
C LEU A 5 -34.73 -15.28 18.70
N LEU A 6 -34.12 -14.11 18.80
CA LEU A 6 -34.76 -12.93 19.37
C LEU A 6 -35.38 -12.15 18.21
N VAL A 7 -36.68 -11.85 18.30
CA VAL A 7 -37.45 -11.18 17.26
C VAL A 7 -37.94 -9.83 17.78
N TYR A 8 -37.63 -8.77 17.04
CA TYR A 8 -37.95 -7.38 17.37
C TYR A 8 -38.82 -6.77 16.26
N ASP A 9 -39.75 -5.89 16.63
CA ASP A 9 -40.52 -5.08 15.67
C ASP A 9 -39.96 -3.64 15.63
N LEU A 10 -39.26 -3.31 14.54
CA LEU A 10 -38.74 -1.96 14.30
C LEU A 10 -39.87 -0.91 14.15
N SER A 11 -41.08 -1.33 13.80
CA SER A 11 -42.24 -0.44 13.60
C SER A 11 -42.99 -0.09 14.89
N ARG A 12 -42.73 -0.79 16.00
CA ARG A 12 -43.42 -0.65 17.30
C ARG A 12 -44.96 -0.67 17.17
N GLY A 13 -45.49 -1.55 16.32
CA GLY A 13 -46.90 -1.74 16.03
C GLY A 13 -47.46 -0.94 14.86
N LEU A 14 -46.70 0.01 14.29
CA LEU A 14 -47.17 0.87 13.18
C LEU A 14 -47.39 0.10 11.88
N ALA A 15 -46.56 -0.90 11.58
CA ALA A 15 -46.73 -1.75 10.39
C ALA A 15 -48.12 -2.41 10.37
N ARG A 16 -48.57 -2.88 11.54
CA ARG A 16 -49.87 -3.53 11.74
C ARG A 16 -51.06 -2.61 11.51
N GLN A 17 -50.88 -1.30 11.67
CA GLN A 17 -51.94 -0.30 11.47
C GLN A 17 -51.97 0.26 10.04
N MET A 18 -50.81 0.30 9.36
CA MET A 18 -50.66 1.05 8.10
C MET A 18 -50.47 0.15 6.86
N SER A 19 -49.97 -1.08 7.01
CA SER A 19 -49.61 -1.97 5.88
C SER A 19 -50.76 -2.22 4.91
N MET A 20 -51.95 -2.57 5.40
CA MET A 20 -53.12 -2.85 4.55
C MET A 20 -53.49 -1.68 3.62
N GLY A 21 -53.37 -0.44 4.11
CA GLY A 21 -53.70 0.77 3.35
C GLY A 21 -52.59 1.25 2.39
N LEU A 22 -51.34 0.82 2.59
CA LEU A 22 -50.17 1.28 1.83
C LEU A 22 -49.62 0.22 0.86
N LEU A 23 -49.55 -1.04 1.31
CA LEU A 23 -48.98 -2.16 0.56
C LEU A 23 -50.05 -3.04 -0.09
N GLY A 24 -51.32 -2.89 0.30
CA GLY A 24 -52.45 -3.72 -0.15
C GLY A 24 -52.54 -5.08 0.55
N PHE A 25 -51.71 -5.35 1.56
CA PHE A 25 -51.74 -6.56 2.37
C PHE A 25 -51.28 -6.27 3.81
N GLN A 26 -51.61 -7.17 4.74
CA GLN A 26 -51.27 -7.03 6.15
C GLN A 26 -49.82 -7.47 6.43
N LEU A 27 -49.06 -6.62 7.12
CA LEU A 27 -47.83 -6.98 7.84
C LEU A 27 -48.08 -6.76 9.34
N ASP A 28 -47.76 -7.73 10.19
CA ASP A 28 -47.93 -7.59 11.64
C ASP A 28 -46.77 -6.84 12.32
N ALA A 29 -45.56 -6.84 11.73
CA ALA A 29 -44.36 -6.18 12.24
C ALA A 29 -43.33 -5.90 11.12
N ILE A 30 -42.34 -5.04 11.37
CA ILE A 30 -41.08 -4.99 10.61
C ILE A 30 -40.03 -5.76 11.41
N TYR A 31 -39.84 -7.03 11.06
CA TYR A 31 -38.97 -7.95 11.79
C TYR A 31 -37.48 -7.62 11.65
N HIS A 32 -36.82 -7.42 12.79
CA HIS A 32 -35.37 -7.52 12.97
C HIS A 32 -35.07 -8.72 13.88
N THR A 33 -33.97 -9.42 13.63
CA THR A 33 -33.59 -10.62 14.40
C THR A 33 -32.11 -10.66 14.79
N SER A 34 -31.85 -11.30 15.92
CA SER A 34 -30.55 -11.64 16.47
C SER A 34 -30.58 -13.05 17.09
N ILE A 35 -29.41 -13.68 17.27
CA ILE A 35 -29.28 -15.04 17.81
C ILE A 35 -28.77 -14.99 19.25
N GLU A 36 -29.55 -15.49 20.21
CA GLU A 36 -29.09 -15.71 21.58
C GLU A 36 -28.44 -17.09 21.72
N LEU A 37 -27.18 -17.08 22.16
CA LEU A 37 -26.38 -18.26 22.48
C LEU A 37 -25.58 -18.00 23.76
N ASN A 38 -25.64 -18.93 24.73
CA ASN A 38 -24.84 -18.89 25.97
C ASN A 38 -24.99 -17.58 26.80
N GLY A 39 -26.15 -16.92 26.72
CA GLY A 39 -26.43 -15.65 27.41
C GLY A 39 -25.84 -14.40 26.74
N LEU A 40 -25.30 -14.54 25.52
CA LEU A 40 -24.93 -13.45 24.62
C LEU A 40 -25.88 -13.40 23.42
N GLU A 41 -26.15 -12.20 22.93
CA GLU A 41 -26.95 -11.91 21.75
C GLU A 41 -26.02 -11.50 20.61
N TYR A 42 -26.01 -12.26 19.51
CA TYR A 42 -25.21 -12.01 18.32
C TYR A 42 -26.07 -11.32 17.26
N VAL A 43 -25.63 -10.15 16.82
CA VAL A 43 -26.37 -9.27 15.90
C VAL A 43 -25.42 -8.64 14.87
N TYR A 44 -25.92 -8.44 13.66
CA TYR A 44 -25.22 -7.74 12.59
C TYR A 44 -25.72 -6.29 12.52
N ASP A 45 -24.93 -5.35 13.04
CA ASP A 45 -25.26 -3.91 13.04
C ASP A 45 -24.29 -3.12 12.15
N GLY A 46 -24.09 -3.61 10.92
CA GLY A 46 -23.01 -3.21 10.02
C GLY A 46 -21.70 -3.97 10.28
N ASN A 47 -21.45 -4.42 11.51
CA ASN A 47 -20.46 -5.44 11.85
C ASN A 47 -21.15 -6.56 12.65
N VAL A 48 -20.56 -7.75 12.70
CA VAL A 48 -20.99 -8.82 13.61
C VAL A 48 -20.55 -8.49 15.03
N VAL A 49 -21.51 -8.29 15.94
CA VAL A 49 -21.28 -7.85 17.33
C VAL A 49 -21.99 -8.78 18.31
N ALA A 50 -21.34 -9.09 19.44
CA ALA A 50 -21.94 -9.80 20.57
C ALA A 50 -22.29 -8.82 21.71
N ILE A 51 -23.55 -8.81 22.13
CA ILE A 51 -24.07 -7.99 23.23
C ILE A 51 -24.75 -8.88 24.29
N LYS A 52 -25.39 -8.28 25.31
CA LYS A 52 -26.28 -9.01 26.22
C LYS A 52 -27.74 -8.91 25.74
N PRO A 53 -28.55 -9.99 25.81
CA PRO A 53 -29.97 -9.96 25.44
C PRO A 53 -30.72 -8.74 25.97
N GLY A 54 -31.22 -7.90 25.06
CA GLY A 54 -32.00 -6.71 25.40
C GLY A 54 -31.21 -5.56 26.05
N SER A 55 -29.89 -5.51 25.88
CA SER A 55 -29.05 -4.35 26.24
C SER A 55 -28.98 -3.27 25.14
N SER A 56 -29.59 -3.53 23.98
CA SER A 56 -29.70 -2.59 22.86
C SER A 56 -30.89 -1.64 23.01
N HIS A 57 -30.85 -0.53 22.27
CA HIS A 57 -31.95 0.46 22.17
C HIS A 57 -33.26 -0.11 21.56
N LEU A 58 -33.22 -1.35 21.04
CA LEU A 58 -34.40 -2.09 20.58
C LEU A 58 -35.29 -2.52 21.74
N GLY A 59 -34.74 -2.62 22.96
CA GLY A 59 -35.46 -2.98 24.17
C GLY A 59 -35.56 -4.50 24.37
N GLN A 60 -36.69 -4.98 24.88
CA GLN A 60 -36.94 -6.42 25.00
C GLN A 60 -37.49 -6.98 23.67
N PRO A 61 -37.11 -8.21 23.28
CA PRO A 61 -37.66 -8.85 22.09
C PRO A 61 -39.17 -9.08 22.24
N MET A 62 -39.89 -8.92 21.14
CA MET A 62 -41.31 -9.20 21.02
C MET A 62 -41.59 -10.70 21.13
N GLU A 63 -40.70 -11.52 20.58
CA GLU A 63 -40.76 -12.98 20.67
C GLU A 63 -39.37 -13.57 20.86
N ARG A 64 -39.27 -14.66 21.64
CA ARG A 64 -38.03 -15.42 21.90
C ARG A 64 -38.26 -16.88 21.51
N ILE A 65 -37.97 -17.21 20.25
CA ILE A 65 -38.26 -18.52 19.67
C ILE A 65 -37.08 -19.45 19.97
N HIS A 66 -37.32 -20.57 20.66
CA HIS A 66 -36.32 -21.64 20.78
C HIS A 66 -36.16 -22.31 19.40
N LEU A 67 -35.00 -22.14 18.77
CA LEU A 67 -34.72 -22.78 17.48
C LEU A 67 -34.24 -24.22 17.69
N GLY A 68 -33.49 -24.47 18.76
CA GLY A 68 -32.98 -25.79 19.12
C GLY A 68 -31.77 -25.70 20.04
N ARG A 69 -30.95 -26.75 20.01
CA ARG A 69 -29.71 -26.86 20.79
C ARG A 69 -28.57 -27.25 19.86
N THR A 70 -27.50 -26.47 19.88
CA THR A 70 -26.23 -26.80 19.21
C THR A 70 -25.30 -27.52 20.18
N GLU A 71 -24.38 -28.34 19.68
CA GLU A 71 -23.34 -28.99 20.48
C GLU A 71 -21.92 -28.55 20.11
N LEU A 72 -21.79 -27.60 19.17
CA LEU A 72 -20.52 -27.02 18.73
C LEU A 72 -19.80 -26.25 19.86
N PRO A 73 -18.45 -26.34 19.96
CA PRO A 73 -17.64 -25.52 20.86
C PRO A 73 -17.76 -24.01 20.57
N MET A 74 -17.51 -23.17 21.58
CA MET A 74 -17.54 -21.70 21.39
C MET A 74 -16.41 -21.20 20.48
N ASP A 75 -15.25 -21.84 20.54
CA ASP A 75 -14.08 -21.57 19.72
C ASP A 75 -14.34 -21.81 18.22
N VAL A 76 -14.97 -22.94 17.86
CA VAL A 76 -15.46 -23.24 16.50
C VAL A 76 -16.50 -22.21 16.03
N ILE A 77 -17.36 -21.75 16.95
CA ILE A 77 -18.37 -20.72 16.66
C ILE A 77 -17.74 -19.34 16.45
N GLU A 78 -16.73 -18.97 17.25
CA GLU A 78 -15.98 -17.73 17.11
C GLU A 78 -15.17 -17.71 15.79
N GLU A 79 -14.50 -18.81 15.43
CA GLU A 79 -13.78 -18.95 14.16
C GLU A 79 -14.71 -18.91 12.92
N TYR A 80 -15.91 -19.50 13.02
CA TYR A 80 -16.95 -19.33 11.99
C TYR A 80 -17.39 -17.85 11.85
N LEU A 81 -17.72 -17.18 12.97
CA LEU A 81 -18.14 -15.78 12.99
C LEU A 81 -17.04 -14.82 12.49
N ASP A 82 -15.77 -15.14 12.73
CA ASP A 82 -14.63 -14.42 12.17
C ASP A 82 -14.59 -14.55 10.64
N SER A 83 -14.81 -15.76 10.09
CA SER A 83 -14.93 -15.95 8.62
C SER A 83 -16.13 -15.21 8.00
N LEU A 84 -17.19 -14.96 8.77
CA LEU A 84 -18.33 -14.15 8.32
C LEU A 84 -18.02 -12.65 8.23
N ARG A 85 -16.97 -12.13 8.88
CA ARG A 85 -16.67 -10.69 8.85
C ARG A 85 -16.30 -10.15 7.46
N GLU A 86 -15.80 -11.00 6.56
CA GLU A 86 -15.52 -10.61 5.18
C GLU A 86 -16.80 -10.43 4.34
N ILE A 87 -17.90 -11.08 4.75
CA ILE A 87 -19.21 -11.05 4.06
C ILE A 87 -20.13 -9.99 4.68
N TYR A 88 -20.14 -9.86 6.02
CA TYR A 88 -21.05 -9.01 6.78
C TYR A 88 -20.36 -7.71 7.24
N THR A 89 -20.16 -6.77 6.30
CA THR A 89 -19.48 -5.48 6.50
C THR A 89 -20.40 -4.27 6.41
N VAL A 90 -19.96 -3.12 6.97
CA VAL A 90 -20.74 -1.86 7.00
C VAL A 90 -21.05 -1.37 5.60
N GLU A 91 -20.14 -1.61 4.66
CA GLU A 91 -20.30 -1.30 3.24
C GLU A 91 -21.38 -2.19 2.61
N ALA A 92 -21.30 -3.50 2.84
CA ALA A 92 -22.19 -4.51 2.26
C ALA A 92 -23.63 -4.50 2.80
N TYR A 93 -23.90 -3.94 4.00
CA TYR A 93 -25.24 -3.94 4.59
C TYR A 93 -26.28 -3.26 3.67
N ASP A 94 -27.33 -4.01 3.29
CA ASP A 94 -28.53 -3.52 2.63
C ASP A 94 -29.78 -3.87 3.45
N LEU A 95 -30.77 -2.96 3.51
CA LEU A 95 -31.98 -3.16 4.31
C LEU A 95 -32.79 -4.40 3.88
N PHE A 96 -32.83 -4.73 2.59
CA PHE A 96 -33.76 -5.71 2.04
C PHE A 96 -33.10 -7.05 1.73
N ARG A 97 -31.82 -7.04 1.36
CA ARG A 97 -31.12 -8.22 0.81
C ARG A 97 -29.99 -8.75 1.67
N HIS A 98 -29.29 -7.89 2.41
CA HIS A 98 -28.16 -8.27 3.26
C HIS A 98 -28.21 -7.58 4.62
N ASN A 99 -29.14 -8.05 5.46
CA ASN A 99 -29.47 -7.48 6.76
C ASN A 99 -29.34 -8.50 7.91
N CYS A 100 -29.76 -8.08 9.10
CA CYS A 100 -29.76 -8.83 10.36
C CYS A 100 -30.47 -10.20 10.28
N ASN A 101 -31.50 -10.32 9.42
CA ASN A 101 -32.27 -11.53 9.22
C ASN A 101 -31.51 -12.52 8.30
N ASN A 102 -30.73 -12.03 7.32
CA ASN A 102 -29.78 -12.85 6.57
C ASN A 102 -28.68 -13.40 7.48
N PHE A 103 -28.07 -12.55 8.31
CA PHE A 103 -27.07 -12.96 9.30
C PHE A 103 -27.63 -14.02 10.26
N SER A 104 -28.79 -13.76 10.86
CA SER A 104 -29.43 -14.69 11.78
C SER A 104 -29.84 -16.01 11.10
N ASN A 105 -30.24 -15.97 9.82
CA ASN A 105 -30.49 -17.17 9.02
C ASN A 105 -29.22 -18.02 8.84
N ASP A 106 -28.14 -17.41 8.35
CA ASP A 106 -26.94 -18.13 7.96
C ASP A 106 -26.18 -18.64 9.20
N PHE A 107 -26.22 -17.89 10.31
CA PHE A 107 -25.69 -18.33 11.59
C PHE A 107 -26.55 -19.43 12.24
N ALA A 108 -27.89 -19.34 12.20
CA ALA A 108 -28.75 -20.45 12.66
C ALA A 108 -28.56 -21.72 11.81
N THR A 109 -28.37 -21.57 10.49
CA THR A 109 -28.12 -22.68 9.57
C THR A 109 -26.82 -23.40 9.91
N PHE A 110 -25.75 -22.68 10.26
CA PHE A 110 -24.53 -23.28 10.80
C PHE A 110 -24.76 -23.98 12.15
N LEU A 111 -25.37 -23.29 13.13
CA LEU A 111 -25.53 -23.82 14.49
C LEU A 111 -26.47 -25.03 14.61
N LEU A 112 -27.46 -25.17 13.71
CA LEU A 112 -28.59 -26.10 13.86
C LEU A 112 -28.96 -26.87 12.57
N GLY A 113 -28.30 -26.62 11.43
CA GLY A 113 -28.68 -27.21 10.14
C GLY A 113 -30.00 -26.69 9.56
N LYS A 114 -30.54 -25.59 10.08
CA LYS A 114 -31.80 -24.98 9.61
C LYS A 114 -31.83 -23.46 9.85
N GLY A 115 -32.42 -22.73 8.91
CA GLY A 115 -32.59 -21.29 8.97
C GLY A 115 -33.68 -20.82 9.94
N ILE A 116 -33.94 -19.50 9.91
CA ILE A 116 -35.00 -18.85 10.70
C ILE A 116 -36.37 -18.94 9.98
N PRO A 117 -37.51 -18.61 10.64
CA PRO A 117 -38.83 -18.72 10.02
C PRO A 117 -38.95 -17.97 8.69
N SER A 118 -39.42 -18.66 7.64
CA SER A 118 -39.43 -18.16 6.26
C SER A 118 -40.28 -16.91 6.04
N HIS A 119 -41.26 -16.62 6.90
CA HIS A 119 -42.04 -15.38 6.85
C HIS A 119 -41.22 -14.14 7.26
N ILE A 120 -40.17 -14.31 8.08
CA ILE A 120 -39.23 -13.24 8.44
C ILE A 120 -38.28 -12.97 7.27
N ILE A 121 -37.68 -14.04 6.70
CA ILE A 121 -36.70 -13.95 5.60
C ILE A 121 -37.33 -13.33 4.35
N ASN A 122 -38.55 -13.72 3.99
CA ASN A 122 -39.22 -13.27 2.76
C ASN A 122 -39.95 -11.93 2.92
N MET A 123 -40.05 -11.36 4.13
CA MET A 123 -40.76 -10.09 4.38
C MET A 123 -40.24 -8.92 3.53
N PRO A 124 -38.92 -8.68 3.40
CA PRO A 124 -38.42 -7.61 2.54
C PRO A 124 -38.82 -7.79 1.08
N GLN A 125 -38.71 -9.01 0.53
CA GLN A 125 -39.11 -9.30 -0.86
C GLN A 125 -40.62 -9.12 -1.08
N ALA A 126 -41.46 -9.42 -0.07
CA ALA A 126 -42.90 -9.13 -0.15
C ALA A 126 -43.18 -7.62 -0.24
N VAL A 127 -42.41 -6.78 0.48
CA VAL A 127 -42.48 -5.31 0.34
C VAL A 127 -41.99 -4.85 -1.04
N LEU A 128 -40.85 -5.38 -1.52
CA LEU A 128 -40.30 -5.07 -2.86
C LEU A 128 -41.23 -5.47 -4.02
N ASN A 129 -42.10 -6.45 -3.83
CA ASN A 129 -43.09 -6.86 -4.82
C ASN A 129 -44.33 -5.94 -4.87
N SER A 130 -44.45 -4.97 -3.94
CA SER A 130 -45.55 -4.00 -3.92
C SER A 130 -45.19 -2.70 -4.66
N PRO A 131 -46.13 -2.05 -5.39
CA PRO A 131 -45.86 -0.79 -6.07
C PRO A 131 -45.42 0.35 -5.14
N PHE A 132 -45.98 0.39 -3.92
CA PHE A 132 -45.64 1.40 -2.92
C PHE A 132 -44.26 1.14 -2.29
N GLY A 133 -43.88 -0.12 -2.06
CA GLY A 133 -42.53 -0.48 -1.63
C GLY A 133 -41.48 -0.06 -2.65
N GLN A 134 -41.71 -0.34 -3.94
CA GLN A 134 -40.82 0.10 -5.03
C GLN A 134 -40.68 1.63 -5.10
N MET A 135 -41.75 2.38 -4.81
CA MET A 135 -41.72 3.85 -4.75
C MET A 135 -40.93 4.39 -3.55
N LEU A 136 -40.95 3.70 -2.40
CA LEU A 136 -40.21 4.09 -1.19
C LEU A 136 -38.74 3.63 -1.15
N MET A 137 -38.32 2.73 -2.04
CA MET A 137 -36.95 2.20 -2.08
C MET A 137 -35.86 3.29 -2.01
N PRO A 138 -35.86 4.34 -2.86
CA PRO A 138 -34.79 5.33 -2.86
C PRO A 138 -34.71 6.08 -1.51
N THR A 139 -35.86 6.44 -0.94
CA THR A 139 -35.98 7.21 0.29
C THR A 139 -35.54 6.41 1.53
N LEU A 140 -35.91 5.13 1.60
CA LEU A 140 -35.52 4.23 2.70
C LEU A 140 -34.02 3.93 2.66
N THR A 141 -33.47 3.62 1.48
CA THR A 141 -32.02 3.43 1.29
C THR A 141 -31.24 4.71 1.61
N GLN A 142 -31.77 5.89 1.26
CA GLN A 142 -31.15 7.18 1.60
C GLN A 142 -31.16 7.46 3.11
N GLN A 143 -32.25 7.15 3.83
CA GLN A 143 -32.29 7.27 5.30
C GLN A 143 -31.29 6.35 5.99
N ILE A 144 -31.14 5.10 5.52
CA ILE A 144 -30.18 4.16 6.12
C ILE A 144 -28.74 4.54 5.81
N ASN A 145 -28.45 5.06 4.61
CA ASN A 145 -27.14 5.62 4.28
C ASN A 145 -26.80 6.92 5.05
N ALA A 146 -27.80 7.60 5.62
CA ALA A 146 -27.58 8.64 6.63
C ALA A 146 -27.25 8.02 8.01
N ASN A 147 -28.01 7.02 8.46
CA ASN A 147 -27.75 6.33 9.73
C ASN A 147 -26.39 5.61 9.77
N LYS A 148 -25.88 5.06 8.65
CA LYS A 148 -24.54 4.45 8.53
C LYS A 148 -23.41 5.37 9.03
N ARG A 149 -23.62 6.70 9.09
CA ARG A 149 -22.65 7.68 9.62
C ARG A 149 -22.62 7.77 11.15
N GLY A 150 -23.45 7.00 11.85
CA GLY A 150 -23.71 7.12 13.29
C GLY A 150 -22.92 6.17 14.21
N GLY A 151 -22.31 5.09 13.71
CA GLY A 151 -21.77 4.00 14.54
C GLY A 151 -22.88 3.06 15.03
N GLY A 152 -22.89 1.83 14.53
CA GLY A 152 -24.09 1.02 14.32
C GLY A 152 -25.07 1.63 13.29
N ILE A 153 -25.75 0.79 12.52
CA ILE A 153 -26.80 1.20 11.56
C ILE A 153 -28.15 1.38 12.28
N LEU A 154 -28.38 0.53 13.28
CA LEU A 154 -29.40 0.63 14.31
C LEU A 154 -28.84 1.45 15.50
N GLY A 155 -27.55 1.30 15.82
CA GLY A 155 -26.88 2.02 16.91
C GLY A 155 -26.70 1.17 18.17
N ILE A 156 -26.53 -0.14 18.01
CA ILE A 156 -26.28 -1.11 19.08
C ILE A 156 -24.85 -0.92 19.62
N GLU A 157 -23.89 -0.66 18.73
CA GLU A 157 -22.46 -0.50 19.00
C GLU A 157 -22.14 0.57 20.08
N LYS A 158 -23.07 1.51 20.31
CA LYS A 158 -22.96 2.59 21.31
C LYS A 158 -23.29 2.19 22.75
N GLN A 159 -23.81 0.99 23.02
CA GLN A 159 -24.42 0.64 24.33
C GLN A 159 -23.76 -0.53 25.09
N THR A 160 -22.42 -0.60 25.12
CA THR A 160 -21.66 -1.47 26.05
C THR A 160 -20.94 -0.71 27.20
N PRO A 161 -21.66 0.02 28.09
CA PRO A 161 -21.06 0.67 29.25
C PRO A 161 -20.66 -0.36 30.33
N GLY A 162 -19.44 -0.91 30.23
CA GLY A 162 -18.79 -1.60 31.36
C GLY A 162 -17.99 -2.88 31.05
N SER A 163 -17.98 -3.37 29.81
CA SER A 163 -17.17 -4.53 29.41
C SER A 163 -15.87 -4.10 28.75
N SER A 164 -14.72 -4.35 29.41
CA SER A 164 -13.38 -4.04 28.89
C SER A 164 -12.90 -5.09 27.87
N VAL A 165 -13.67 -5.29 26.80
CA VAL A 165 -13.21 -6.04 25.62
C VAL A 165 -12.27 -5.12 24.83
N LYS A 166 -11.07 -5.59 24.51
CA LYS A 166 -10.12 -4.85 23.67
C LYS A 166 -10.69 -4.72 22.25
N ALA A 167 -10.24 -3.70 21.50
CA ALA A 167 -10.48 -3.66 20.06
C ALA A 167 -9.97 -4.97 19.40
N PRO A 168 -10.62 -5.46 18.33
CA PRO A 168 -10.21 -6.70 17.67
C PRO A 168 -8.81 -6.56 17.08
N SER A 169 -7.83 -7.10 17.79
CA SER A 169 -6.51 -7.40 17.25
C SER A 169 -6.63 -8.48 16.17
N GLN A 170 -5.77 -8.44 15.16
CA GLN A 170 -5.69 -9.48 14.13
C GLN A 170 -5.47 -10.85 14.82
N LEU A 171 -6.47 -11.74 14.74
CA LEU A 171 -6.46 -13.06 15.36
C LEU A 171 -5.69 -14.05 14.49
N HIS A 172 -4.38 -13.99 14.59
CA HIS A 172 -3.53 -15.15 14.34
C HIS A 172 -3.01 -15.70 15.68
N HIS A 173 -3.06 -17.03 15.79
CA HIS A 173 -2.86 -17.87 16.99
C HIS A 173 -4.10 -18.02 17.91
N PRO A 174 -4.34 -19.24 18.42
CA PRO A 174 -5.52 -19.54 19.25
C PRO A 174 -5.42 -18.90 20.65
N PRO A 175 -6.56 -18.60 21.30
CA PRO A 175 -6.60 -17.83 22.55
C PRO A 175 -6.03 -18.61 23.75
N GLY A 176 -4.72 -18.47 23.97
CA GLY A 176 -4.05 -18.99 25.17
C GLY A 176 -4.65 -18.39 26.45
N LYS A 177 -5.32 -19.24 27.23
CA LYS A 177 -6.19 -18.84 28.35
C LYS A 177 -5.49 -19.07 29.69
N VAL A 178 -5.45 -18.05 30.53
CA VAL A 178 -4.92 -18.19 31.90
C VAL A 178 -5.77 -19.18 32.70
N HIS A 179 -5.16 -20.28 33.14
CA HIS A 179 -5.82 -21.31 33.92
C HIS A 179 -5.91 -20.90 35.39
N ILE A 180 -7.09 -20.53 35.86
CA ILE A 180 -7.35 -20.25 37.28
C ILE A 180 -7.51 -21.58 38.03
N VAL A 181 -6.77 -21.77 39.11
CA VAL A 181 -6.76 -23.00 39.91
C VAL A 181 -7.06 -22.72 41.38
N SER A 182 -7.98 -23.50 41.94
CA SER A 182 -8.51 -23.36 43.31
C SER A 182 -8.20 -24.54 44.25
N ASN A 183 -7.58 -25.61 43.75
CA ASN A 183 -7.22 -26.81 44.53
C ASN A 183 -6.01 -27.54 43.91
N LEU A 184 -5.39 -28.42 44.70
CA LEU A 184 -4.18 -29.15 44.32
C LEU A 184 -4.37 -30.09 43.13
N GLY A 185 -5.45 -30.87 43.09
CA GLY A 185 -5.69 -31.86 42.04
C GLY A 185 -5.73 -31.23 40.65
N ARG A 186 -6.43 -30.09 40.50
CA ARG A 186 -6.49 -29.36 39.23
C ARG A 186 -5.16 -28.71 38.83
N LEU A 187 -4.25 -28.43 39.77
CA LEU A 187 -2.89 -28.02 39.42
C LEU A 187 -2.09 -29.21 38.86
N ASP A 188 -2.13 -30.36 39.54
CA ASP A 188 -1.41 -31.56 39.08
C ASP A 188 -1.91 -32.06 37.72
N GLU A 189 -3.22 -31.98 37.45
CA GLU A 189 -3.80 -32.25 36.12
C GLU A 189 -3.21 -31.36 35.02
N LEU A 190 -3.07 -30.04 35.27
CA LEU A 190 -2.52 -29.10 34.29
C LEU A 190 -1.00 -29.26 34.12
N LEU A 191 -0.27 -29.53 35.20
CA LEU A 191 1.17 -29.82 35.14
C LEU A 191 1.45 -31.17 34.44
N ALA A 192 0.53 -32.14 34.52
CA ALA A 192 0.59 -33.38 33.76
C ALA A 192 0.26 -33.16 32.26
N ALA A 193 -0.77 -32.37 31.94
CA ALA A 193 -1.11 -32.04 30.55
C ALA A 193 0.04 -31.32 29.82
N PHE A 194 0.74 -30.41 30.50
CA PHE A 194 1.89 -29.68 29.97
C PHE A 194 3.25 -30.33 30.32
N GLN A 195 3.26 -31.62 30.71
CA GLN A 195 4.49 -32.34 31.10
C GLN A 195 5.51 -32.46 29.95
N LYS A 196 5.07 -32.41 28.68
CA LYS A 196 5.98 -32.44 27.51
C LYS A 196 6.56 -31.07 27.14
N SER A 197 5.93 -29.97 27.57
CA SER A 197 6.26 -28.60 27.20
C SER A 197 6.73 -27.79 28.42
N CYS A 198 6.03 -26.72 28.77
CA CYS A 198 6.33 -25.90 29.94
C CYS A 198 5.08 -25.25 30.56
N ALA A 199 5.19 -24.86 31.82
CA ALA A 199 4.14 -24.18 32.57
C ALA A 199 4.72 -23.11 33.49
N VAL A 200 3.90 -22.10 33.79
CA VAL A 200 4.23 -21.01 34.72
C VAL A 200 3.09 -20.88 35.71
N VAL A 201 3.40 -20.83 37.00
CA VAL A 201 2.41 -20.74 38.07
C VAL A 201 2.60 -19.40 38.80
N PHE A 202 1.65 -18.49 38.60
CA PHE A 202 1.57 -17.19 39.27
C PHE A 202 0.72 -17.32 40.54
N PHE A 203 1.39 -17.28 41.68
CA PHE A 203 0.79 -17.17 43.00
C PHE A 203 0.48 -15.70 43.33
N THR A 204 -0.79 -15.42 43.54
CA THR A 204 -1.36 -14.07 43.75
C THR A 204 -2.26 -14.04 44.98
N SER A 205 -2.74 -12.85 45.36
CA SER A 205 -3.81 -12.68 46.33
C SER A 205 -4.73 -11.53 45.95
N ALA A 206 -6.04 -11.68 46.17
CA ALA A 206 -7.05 -10.63 45.92
C ALA A 206 -6.74 -9.27 46.59
N THR A 207 -6.01 -9.26 47.72
CA THR A 207 -5.62 -8.04 48.45
C THR A 207 -4.30 -7.43 48.00
N CYS A 208 -3.49 -8.12 47.18
CA CYS A 208 -2.16 -7.68 46.74
C CYS A 208 -2.23 -6.62 45.62
N PRO A 209 -1.78 -5.35 45.83
CA PRO A 209 -1.78 -4.35 44.76
C PRO A 209 -0.77 -4.63 43.63
N PRO A 210 0.51 -4.99 43.89
CA PRO A 210 1.49 -5.31 42.83
C PRO A 210 1.13 -6.53 41.98
N CYS A 211 0.22 -7.39 42.46
CA CYS A 211 -0.29 -8.51 41.68
C CYS A 211 -1.32 -8.04 40.63
N LYS A 212 -2.16 -7.05 40.96
CA LYS A 212 -3.18 -6.50 40.06
C LYS A 212 -2.57 -5.78 38.86
N THR A 213 -1.42 -5.14 39.05
CA THR A 213 -0.63 -4.53 37.95
C THR A 213 -0.03 -5.54 36.98
N LEU A 214 0.14 -6.81 37.38
CA LEU A 214 0.67 -7.86 36.50
C LEU A 214 -0.41 -8.71 35.81
N TYR A 215 -1.68 -8.66 36.23
CA TYR A 215 -2.73 -9.43 35.56
C TYR A 215 -2.83 -9.15 34.04
N PRO A 216 -2.89 -7.88 33.56
CA PRO A 216 -3.04 -7.63 32.13
C PRO A 216 -1.87 -8.17 31.29
N LEU A 217 -0.65 -8.17 31.85
CA LEU A 217 0.54 -8.73 31.20
C LEU A 217 0.55 -10.27 31.25
N TYR A 218 0.05 -10.88 32.33
CA TYR A 218 -0.03 -12.34 32.41
C TYR A 218 -1.09 -12.89 31.44
N ASP A 219 -2.20 -12.17 31.28
CA ASP A 219 -3.24 -12.47 30.30
C ASP A 219 -2.72 -12.21 28.86
N GLU A 220 -1.92 -11.17 28.64
CA GLU A 220 -1.22 -10.89 27.37
C GLU A 220 -0.19 -11.98 27.02
N LEU A 221 0.63 -12.43 27.97
CA LEU A 221 1.61 -13.51 27.77
C LEU A 221 0.94 -14.87 27.53
N ALA A 222 -0.23 -15.13 28.12
CA ALA A 222 -1.02 -16.31 27.77
C ALA A 222 -1.46 -16.26 26.30
N SER A 223 -1.97 -15.12 25.84
CA SER A 223 -2.31 -14.90 24.43
C SER A 223 -1.09 -14.91 23.50
N GLU A 224 0.11 -14.54 23.98
CA GLU A 224 1.36 -14.54 23.19
C GLU A 224 1.89 -15.96 22.91
N PHE A 225 1.64 -16.93 23.80
CA PHE A 225 2.22 -18.28 23.69
C PHE A 225 1.22 -19.42 23.46
N GLY A 226 -0.10 -19.19 23.60
CA GLY A 226 -1.12 -20.16 23.21
C GLY A 226 -0.94 -21.52 23.87
N GLU A 227 -0.94 -22.58 23.06
CA GLU A 227 -0.73 -23.98 23.51
C GLU A 227 0.73 -24.30 23.88
N LYS A 228 1.70 -23.43 23.57
CA LYS A 228 3.13 -23.73 23.78
C LYS A 228 3.56 -23.66 25.25
N ALA A 229 2.80 -22.97 26.12
CA ALA A 229 3.03 -22.90 27.56
C ALA A 229 1.73 -22.71 28.37
N ALA A 230 1.57 -23.42 29.48
CA ALA A 230 0.46 -23.18 30.40
C ALA A 230 0.73 -22.00 31.34
N LEU A 231 -0.03 -20.92 31.19
CA LEU A 231 -0.02 -19.79 32.14
C LEU A 231 -1.10 -20.04 33.21
N ILE A 232 -0.67 -20.49 34.39
CA ILE A 232 -1.54 -20.89 35.52
C ILE A 232 -1.55 -19.79 36.59
N LYS A 233 -2.71 -19.55 37.22
CA LYS A 233 -2.94 -18.52 38.24
C LYS A 233 -3.59 -19.13 39.48
N VAL A 234 -2.96 -18.94 40.64
CA VAL A 234 -3.37 -19.49 41.94
C VAL A 234 -3.56 -18.36 42.94
N ASP A 235 -4.79 -18.15 43.45
CA ASP A 235 -5.02 -17.21 44.55
C ASP A 235 -4.74 -17.89 45.90
N THR A 236 -3.70 -17.45 46.59
CA THR A 236 -3.25 -18.03 47.87
C THR A 236 -4.24 -17.80 49.02
N SER A 237 -5.25 -16.93 48.85
CA SER A 237 -6.35 -16.76 49.80
C SER A 237 -7.48 -17.78 49.62
N GLN A 238 -7.49 -18.53 48.51
CA GLN A 238 -8.50 -19.53 48.20
C GLN A 238 -7.90 -20.95 48.14
N ALA A 239 -6.74 -21.10 47.53
CA ALA A 239 -6.03 -22.36 47.32
C ALA A 239 -4.90 -22.57 48.35
N PHE A 240 -5.26 -22.65 49.63
CA PHE A 240 -4.31 -22.75 50.74
C PHE A 240 -3.48 -24.05 50.74
N ASP A 241 -4.06 -25.14 50.24
CA ASP A 241 -3.42 -26.43 49.99
C ASP A 241 -2.26 -26.30 48.97
N VAL A 242 -2.51 -25.61 47.86
CA VAL A 242 -1.51 -25.33 46.82
C VAL A 242 -0.42 -24.40 47.35
N ALA A 243 -0.80 -23.32 48.04
CA ALA A 243 0.14 -22.37 48.63
C ALA A 243 1.05 -23.02 49.69
N SER A 244 0.52 -24.00 50.45
CA SER A 244 1.27 -24.78 51.44
C SER A 244 2.28 -25.73 50.79
N ARG A 245 1.89 -26.50 49.76
CA ARG A 245 2.79 -27.44 49.06
C ARG A 245 4.04 -26.75 48.49
N TYR A 246 3.90 -25.53 47.98
CA TYR A 246 5.00 -24.76 47.40
C TYR A 246 5.62 -23.75 48.38
N SER A 247 5.25 -23.75 49.67
CA SER A 247 5.77 -22.84 50.70
C SER A 247 5.77 -21.37 50.24
N ILE A 248 4.59 -20.86 49.86
CA ILE A 248 4.42 -19.49 49.35
C ILE A 248 4.20 -18.51 50.51
N THR A 249 5.20 -17.69 50.81
CA THR A 249 5.20 -16.72 51.92
C THR A 249 5.00 -15.27 51.48
N ALA A 250 5.03 -14.98 50.18
CA ALA A 250 4.88 -13.65 49.61
C ALA A 250 4.15 -13.69 48.26
N THR A 251 3.45 -12.61 47.90
CA THR A 251 2.83 -12.41 46.58
C THR A 251 3.21 -11.03 46.02
N PRO A 252 3.41 -10.88 44.70
CA PRO A 252 3.39 -11.93 43.66
C PRO A 252 4.62 -12.86 43.74
N THR A 253 4.41 -14.15 43.49
CA THR A 253 5.46 -15.17 43.35
C THR A 253 5.19 -16.01 42.10
N PHE A 254 6.25 -16.34 41.36
CA PHE A 254 6.20 -17.14 40.15
C PHE A 254 7.06 -18.39 40.31
N ILE A 255 6.57 -19.52 39.80
CA ILE A 255 7.33 -20.78 39.67
C ILE A 255 7.19 -21.27 38.23
N THR A 256 8.30 -21.59 37.57
CA THR A 256 8.31 -22.16 36.21
C THR A 256 8.60 -23.65 36.24
N PHE A 257 8.00 -24.36 35.29
CA PHE A 257 8.18 -25.78 35.07
C PHE A 257 8.58 -26.02 33.61
N LEU A 258 9.62 -26.82 33.40
CA LEU A 258 10.08 -27.28 32.09
C LEU A 258 10.05 -28.81 32.07
N LYS A 259 9.36 -29.39 31.09
CA LYS A 259 9.26 -30.85 30.88
C LYS A 259 8.89 -31.61 32.18
N GLY A 260 7.91 -31.07 32.92
CA GLY A 260 7.40 -31.59 34.19
C GLY A 260 8.29 -31.35 35.43
N LYS A 261 9.48 -30.74 35.30
CA LYS A 261 10.37 -30.41 36.43
C LYS A 261 10.28 -28.93 36.76
N GLN A 262 10.41 -28.57 38.04
CA GLN A 262 10.51 -27.16 38.44
C GLN A 262 11.88 -26.60 38.03
N GLU A 263 11.87 -25.50 37.29
CA GLU A 263 13.08 -24.90 36.68
C GLU A 263 13.56 -23.68 37.48
N ASN A 264 12.67 -22.72 37.76
CA ASN A 264 13.02 -21.45 38.44
C ASN A 264 11.88 -20.95 39.35
N ARG A 265 12.20 -20.09 40.31
CA ARG A 265 11.26 -19.43 41.24
C ARG A 265 11.74 -18.03 41.59
N TRP A 266 10.87 -17.03 41.49
CA TRP A 266 11.13 -15.66 41.95
C TRP A 266 9.88 -14.99 42.54
N SER A 267 10.09 -13.89 43.26
CA SER A 267 9.03 -13.09 43.87
C SER A 267 9.27 -11.61 43.57
N GLY A 268 8.20 -10.82 43.46
CA GLY A 268 8.26 -9.40 43.11
C GLY A 268 7.57 -9.07 41.78
N ALA A 269 7.26 -7.79 41.59
CA ALA A 269 6.37 -7.30 40.54
C ALA A 269 7.13 -6.61 39.39
N ASP A 270 8.00 -7.33 38.69
CA ASP A 270 8.73 -6.83 37.51
C ASP A 270 8.12 -7.35 36.19
N PRO A 271 7.48 -6.48 35.37
CA PRO A 271 7.00 -6.81 34.03
C PRO A 271 8.09 -7.33 33.08
N SER A 272 9.31 -6.79 33.17
CA SER A 272 10.40 -7.08 32.24
C SER A 272 11.01 -8.46 32.51
N ALA A 273 11.33 -8.77 33.77
CA ALA A 273 11.77 -10.11 34.16
C ALA A 273 10.72 -11.19 33.86
N LEU A 274 9.42 -10.90 34.09
CA LEU A 274 8.35 -11.83 33.76
C LEU A 274 8.33 -12.17 32.25
N ARG A 275 8.27 -11.16 31.37
CA ARG A 275 8.26 -11.38 29.91
C ARG A 275 9.54 -12.04 29.40
N GLY A 276 10.70 -11.72 29.97
CA GLY A 276 11.97 -12.37 29.65
C GLY A 276 12.00 -13.85 30.03
N ASN A 277 11.62 -14.18 31.28
CA ASN A 277 11.62 -15.56 31.79
C ASN A 277 10.64 -16.46 31.04
N VAL A 278 9.45 -15.98 30.70
CA VAL A 278 8.46 -16.77 29.93
C VAL A 278 8.98 -17.06 28.52
N ARG A 279 9.53 -16.06 27.82
CA ARG A 279 10.11 -16.25 26.47
C ARG A 279 11.26 -17.26 26.47
N LEU A 280 12.17 -17.18 27.45
CA LEU A 280 13.27 -18.13 27.58
C LEU A 280 12.77 -19.55 27.86
N LEU A 281 11.79 -19.71 28.75
CA LEU A 281 11.19 -21.01 29.08
C LEU A 281 10.53 -21.65 27.85
N VAL A 282 9.79 -20.88 27.05
CA VAL A 282 9.18 -21.34 25.78
C VAL A 282 10.27 -21.78 24.79
N GLN A 283 11.36 -21.01 24.64
CA GLN A 283 12.49 -21.36 23.77
C GLN A 283 13.25 -22.62 24.24
N MET A 284 13.29 -22.89 25.55
CA MET A 284 13.88 -24.12 26.11
C MET A 284 12.94 -25.34 25.99
N ALA A 285 11.62 -25.13 25.95
CA ALA A 285 10.66 -26.18 25.67
C ALA A 285 10.62 -26.54 24.17
N TRP A 286 10.59 -25.52 23.32
CA TRP A 286 10.44 -25.57 21.87
C TRP A 286 11.63 -24.85 21.19
N PRO A 287 12.78 -25.51 21.04
CA PRO A 287 13.92 -24.93 20.30
C PRO A 287 13.55 -24.76 18.81
N PRO A 288 14.07 -23.72 18.13
CA PRO A 288 13.85 -23.53 16.70
C PRO A 288 14.44 -24.69 15.89
N HIS A 289 13.69 -25.18 14.90
CA HIS A 289 14.11 -26.31 14.07
C HIS A 289 15.29 -25.92 13.18
N PRO A 290 16.29 -26.78 12.90
CA PRO A 290 17.42 -26.45 12.02
C PRO A 290 17.04 -25.83 10.67
N HIS A 291 15.93 -26.28 10.06
CA HIS A 291 15.43 -25.72 8.79
C HIS A 291 14.99 -24.26 8.88
N GLN A 292 14.69 -23.73 10.08
CA GLN A 292 14.38 -22.31 10.31
C GLN A 292 15.63 -21.41 10.30
N ALA A 293 16.83 -22.00 10.26
CA ALA A 293 18.10 -21.29 10.08
C ALA A 293 18.61 -21.34 8.63
N LEU A 294 17.88 -22.01 7.72
CA LEU A 294 18.16 -22.05 6.28
C LEU A 294 17.35 -20.97 5.55
N ASP A 295 17.92 -20.39 4.49
CA ASP A 295 17.25 -19.38 3.66
C ASP A 295 16.34 -20.07 2.63
N LEU A 296 15.21 -20.61 3.11
CA LEU A 296 14.24 -21.38 2.34
C LEU A 296 12.99 -20.54 2.04
N PRO A 297 13.01 -19.64 1.04
CA PRO A 297 11.94 -18.65 0.82
C PRO A 297 10.58 -19.27 0.49
N THR A 298 10.54 -20.49 -0.06
CA THR A 298 9.27 -21.19 -0.31
C THR A 298 8.59 -21.65 0.99
N PHE A 299 9.36 -22.09 1.99
CA PHE A 299 8.85 -22.75 3.21
C PHE A 299 8.86 -21.85 4.46
N THR A 300 9.59 -20.73 4.42
CA THR A 300 9.59 -19.71 5.48
C THR A 300 8.46 -18.68 5.34
N ASN A 301 7.75 -18.66 4.21
CA ASN A 301 6.66 -17.72 3.96
C ASN A 301 5.50 -17.88 4.99
N PRO A 302 5.13 -16.84 5.76
CA PRO A 302 3.91 -16.88 6.58
C PRO A 302 2.63 -16.83 5.72
N ASP A 303 2.68 -16.06 4.63
CA ASP A 303 1.55 -15.70 3.76
C ASP A 303 1.30 -16.78 2.68
N ALA A 304 1.41 -18.06 3.06
CA ALA A 304 1.20 -19.19 2.16
C ALA A 304 -0.30 -19.54 2.09
N GLU A 305 -0.97 -19.23 0.99
CA GLU A 305 -2.39 -19.54 0.78
C GLU A 305 -2.60 -21.01 0.35
N TYR A 306 -3.83 -21.51 0.56
CA TYR A 306 -4.31 -22.81 0.08
C TYR A 306 -4.80 -22.74 -1.38
N VAL A 307 -4.80 -23.85 -2.12
CA VAL A 307 -5.01 -23.88 -3.58
C VAL A 307 -6.46 -24.21 -3.96
N THR A 308 -7.33 -23.19 -3.93
CA THR A 308 -8.75 -23.37 -4.26
C THR A 308 -9.04 -23.35 -5.77
N PHE A 309 -10.07 -24.11 -6.17
CA PHE A 309 -10.58 -24.22 -7.54
C PHE A 309 -11.92 -23.47 -7.65
N THR A 310 -11.83 -22.16 -7.86
CA THR A 310 -12.98 -21.24 -7.88
C THR A 310 -13.79 -21.22 -9.18
N LYS A 311 -13.20 -21.68 -10.30
CA LYS A 311 -13.78 -21.57 -11.65
C LYS A 311 -15.13 -22.27 -11.78
N ILE A 312 -16.15 -21.54 -12.23
CA ILE A 312 -17.51 -22.05 -12.48
C ILE A 312 -17.62 -22.57 -13.94
N PRO A 313 -18.20 -23.76 -14.18
CA PRO A 313 -18.52 -24.27 -15.52
C PRO A 313 -19.84 -23.67 -16.03
N PRO A 314 -20.15 -23.73 -17.34
CA PRO A 314 -21.45 -23.29 -17.86
C PRO A 314 -22.60 -24.13 -17.27
N LEU A 315 -23.28 -23.62 -16.25
CA LEU A 315 -24.16 -24.41 -15.37
C LEU A 315 -25.32 -25.08 -16.11
N GLU A 316 -25.89 -24.45 -17.14
CA GLU A 316 -26.90 -25.07 -18.00
C GLU A 316 -26.41 -26.39 -18.64
N LYS A 317 -25.15 -26.43 -19.06
CA LYS A 317 -24.52 -27.61 -19.69
C LYS A 317 -24.16 -28.67 -18.65
N LEU A 318 -23.90 -28.26 -17.40
CA LEU A 318 -23.69 -29.15 -16.26
C LEU A 318 -25.00 -29.83 -15.86
N LEU A 319 -26.06 -29.04 -15.69
CA LEU A 319 -27.42 -29.50 -15.38
C LEU A 319 -27.95 -30.45 -16.45
N ALA A 320 -27.72 -30.18 -17.73
CA ALA A 320 -28.08 -31.08 -18.82
C ALA A 320 -27.44 -32.49 -18.72
N LYS A 321 -26.36 -32.67 -17.94
CA LYS A 321 -25.74 -33.98 -17.67
C LYS A 321 -26.36 -34.73 -16.50
N MET A 322 -27.12 -34.05 -15.64
CA MET A 322 -27.85 -34.65 -14.51
C MET A 322 -29.21 -35.24 -14.92
N GLY A 323 -29.68 -34.97 -16.15
CA GLY A 323 -30.94 -35.49 -16.67
C GLY A 323 -32.14 -35.01 -15.83
N PRO A 324 -33.08 -35.89 -15.43
CA PRO A 324 -34.29 -35.47 -14.70
C PRO A 324 -33.96 -34.86 -13.33
N THR A 325 -32.85 -35.25 -12.69
CA THR A 325 -32.40 -34.71 -11.39
C THR A 325 -32.05 -33.22 -11.46
N ALA A 326 -31.81 -32.67 -12.66
CA ALA A 326 -31.64 -31.23 -12.86
C ALA A 326 -32.90 -30.40 -12.54
N ALA A 327 -34.08 -31.02 -12.58
CA ALA A 327 -35.36 -30.35 -12.28
C ALA A 327 -35.69 -30.32 -10.79
N ASP A 328 -34.84 -30.88 -9.92
CA ASP A 328 -35.05 -30.86 -8.47
C ASP A 328 -34.97 -29.41 -7.92
N PRO A 329 -35.92 -28.98 -7.07
CA PRO A 329 -35.92 -27.63 -6.49
C PRO A 329 -34.64 -27.26 -5.72
N LEU A 330 -33.98 -28.22 -5.06
CA LEU A 330 -32.72 -27.99 -4.33
C LEU A 330 -31.57 -27.73 -5.30
N ILE A 331 -31.51 -28.48 -6.41
CA ILE A 331 -30.51 -28.26 -7.48
C ILE A 331 -30.70 -26.90 -8.13
N GLN A 332 -31.95 -26.48 -8.39
CA GLN A 332 -32.23 -25.14 -8.92
C GLN A 332 -31.95 -24.02 -7.88
N SER A 333 -32.13 -24.29 -6.59
CA SER A 333 -31.75 -23.37 -5.50
C SER A 333 -30.23 -23.17 -5.44
N VAL A 334 -29.45 -24.26 -5.47
CA VAL A 334 -27.98 -24.21 -5.47
C VAL A 334 -27.43 -23.60 -6.77
N LYS A 335 -28.04 -23.87 -7.93
CA LYS A 335 -27.75 -23.18 -9.20
C LYS A 335 -27.88 -21.67 -9.03
N LYS A 336 -29.04 -21.20 -8.54
CA LYS A 336 -29.30 -19.76 -8.35
C LYS A 336 -28.33 -19.14 -7.35
N PHE A 337 -28.01 -19.83 -6.25
CA PHE A 337 -27.02 -19.39 -5.27
C PHE A 337 -25.65 -19.15 -5.93
N ILE A 338 -25.16 -20.10 -6.74
CA ILE A 338 -23.87 -19.96 -7.45
C ILE A 338 -23.93 -18.82 -8.48
N GLU A 339 -25.03 -18.67 -9.22
CA GLU A 339 -25.18 -17.62 -10.23
C GLU A 339 -25.21 -16.22 -9.62
N THR A 340 -26.04 -15.98 -8.60
CA THR A 340 -26.11 -14.69 -7.91
C THR A 340 -24.79 -14.36 -7.18
N ARG A 341 -24.04 -15.37 -6.69
CA ARG A 341 -22.71 -15.15 -6.10
C ARG A 341 -21.69 -14.67 -7.13
N ASP A 342 -21.79 -15.13 -8.38
CA ASP A 342 -20.87 -14.79 -9.48
C ASP A 342 -21.22 -13.44 -10.13
N SER A 343 -22.51 -13.06 -10.17
CA SER A 343 -22.96 -11.76 -10.70
C SER A 343 -22.93 -10.62 -9.67
N ASP A 344 -23.43 -10.86 -8.46
CA ASP A 344 -23.76 -9.81 -7.48
C ASP A 344 -22.92 -9.92 -6.18
N GLY A 345 -22.09 -10.96 -6.06
CA GLY A 345 -21.18 -11.20 -4.93
C GLY A 345 -21.80 -11.98 -3.77
N PRO A 346 -20.99 -12.41 -2.78
CA PRO A 346 -21.46 -13.26 -1.67
C PRO A 346 -22.47 -12.55 -0.75
N ALA A 347 -22.38 -11.23 -0.59
CA ALA A 347 -23.30 -10.43 0.23
C ALA A 347 -24.76 -10.53 -0.24
N GLU A 348 -25.01 -10.50 -1.55
CA GLU A 348 -26.37 -10.53 -2.13
C GLU A 348 -27.00 -11.94 -2.18
N THR A 349 -26.37 -12.95 -1.56
CA THR A 349 -26.80 -14.36 -1.67
C THR A 349 -27.33 -14.96 -0.38
N THR A 350 -28.56 -15.46 -0.45
CA THR A 350 -29.17 -16.32 0.58
C THR A 350 -28.69 -17.77 0.44
N LEU A 351 -28.29 -18.41 1.55
CA LEU A 351 -27.93 -19.84 1.52
C LEU A 351 -29.11 -20.74 1.11
N PRO A 352 -28.85 -21.80 0.32
CA PRO A 352 -29.81 -22.88 0.10
C PRO A 352 -29.87 -23.80 1.33
N ASP A 353 -30.86 -24.71 1.37
CA ASP A 353 -30.96 -25.72 2.43
C ASP A 353 -29.81 -26.76 2.30
N LEU A 354 -28.75 -26.54 3.07
CA LEU A 354 -27.53 -27.34 3.01
C LEU A 354 -27.72 -28.77 3.57
N ALA A 355 -28.62 -28.95 4.53
CA ALA A 355 -28.93 -30.26 5.10
C ALA A 355 -29.72 -31.14 4.12
N ALA A 356 -30.71 -30.55 3.44
CA ALA A 356 -31.44 -31.21 2.37
C ALA A 356 -30.55 -31.44 1.13
N PHE A 357 -29.69 -30.48 0.78
CA PHE A 357 -28.74 -30.62 -0.34
C PHE A 357 -27.71 -31.73 -0.09
N GLY A 358 -27.08 -31.79 1.09
CA GLY A 358 -26.18 -32.89 1.47
C GLY A 358 -26.88 -34.26 1.43
N SER A 359 -28.12 -34.32 1.90
CA SER A 359 -28.96 -35.53 1.80
C SER A 359 -29.27 -35.91 0.34
N LEU A 360 -29.55 -34.93 -0.52
CA LEU A 360 -29.76 -35.15 -1.96
C LEU A 360 -28.47 -35.62 -2.66
N ILE A 361 -27.30 -35.08 -2.30
CA ILE A 361 -26.00 -35.54 -2.81
C ILE A 361 -25.77 -37.01 -2.45
N ARG A 362 -25.98 -37.40 -1.19
CA ARG A 362 -25.87 -38.80 -0.75
C ARG A 362 -26.85 -39.73 -1.48
N SER A 363 -28.07 -39.25 -1.78
CA SER A 363 -29.02 -39.96 -2.64
C SER A 363 -28.55 -40.08 -4.09
N CYS A 364 -27.96 -39.02 -4.66
CA CYS A 364 -27.43 -39.00 -6.02
C CYS A 364 -26.34 -40.05 -6.23
N LEU A 365 -25.43 -40.23 -5.25
CA LEU A 365 -24.36 -41.24 -5.30
C LEU A 365 -24.85 -42.68 -5.53
N THR A 366 -26.11 -43.00 -5.17
CA THR A 366 -26.69 -44.34 -5.37
C THR A 366 -27.67 -44.42 -6.54
N SER A 367 -28.19 -43.29 -7.03
CA SER A 367 -29.30 -43.22 -8.00
C SER A 367 -28.91 -42.71 -9.39
N LEU A 368 -27.84 -41.92 -9.52
CA LEU A 368 -27.36 -41.44 -10.82
C LEU A 368 -26.32 -42.39 -11.44
N PRO A 369 -26.27 -42.51 -12.78
CA PRO A 369 -25.16 -43.18 -13.48
C PRO A 369 -23.82 -42.53 -13.17
N THR A 370 -22.76 -43.32 -13.06
CA THR A 370 -21.41 -42.86 -12.70
C THR A 370 -20.87 -41.78 -13.65
N ASP A 371 -21.22 -41.86 -14.94
CA ASP A 371 -20.86 -40.87 -15.97
C ASP A 371 -21.59 -39.52 -15.83
N SER A 372 -22.64 -39.45 -15.01
CA SER A 372 -23.40 -38.24 -14.67
C SER A 372 -23.07 -37.70 -13.28
N LEU A 373 -22.52 -38.51 -12.37
CA LEU A 373 -22.22 -38.10 -10.99
C LEU A 373 -21.32 -36.87 -10.91
N PHE A 374 -20.35 -36.74 -11.82
CA PHE A 374 -19.43 -35.59 -11.82
C PHE A 374 -20.17 -34.25 -11.83
N ALA A 375 -21.34 -34.16 -12.47
CA ALA A 375 -22.11 -32.91 -12.54
C ALA A 375 -22.68 -32.47 -11.19
N VAL A 376 -23.02 -33.41 -10.30
CA VAL A 376 -23.49 -33.11 -8.94
C VAL A 376 -22.32 -32.72 -8.05
N VAL A 377 -21.19 -33.43 -8.18
CA VAL A 377 -19.95 -33.14 -7.43
C VAL A 377 -19.37 -31.78 -7.86
N ASP A 378 -19.48 -31.40 -9.14
CA ASP A 378 -19.02 -30.11 -9.67
C ASP A 378 -19.89 -28.95 -9.20
N LEU A 379 -21.20 -29.17 -9.05
CA LEU A 379 -22.12 -28.23 -8.42
C LEU A 379 -21.77 -28.01 -6.93
N LEU A 380 -21.50 -29.09 -6.19
CA LEU A 380 -21.04 -29.03 -4.79
C LEU A 380 -19.67 -28.34 -4.66
N ARG A 381 -18.71 -28.65 -5.55
CA ARG A 381 -17.41 -27.96 -5.63
C ARG A 381 -17.61 -26.44 -5.80
N CYS A 382 -18.49 -26.04 -6.71
CA CYS A 382 -18.80 -24.62 -6.95
C CYS A 382 -19.45 -23.96 -5.73
N ALA A 383 -20.29 -24.68 -4.98
CA ALA A 383 -20.90 -24.18 -3.75
C ALA A 383 -19.87 -23.98 -2.62
N LEU A 384 -18.96 -24.94 -2.42
CA LEU A 384 -17.89 -24.93 -1.39
C LEU A 384 -16.85 -23.80 -1.52
N VAL A 385 -16.89 -23.02 -2.61
CA VAL A 385 -16.13 -21.76 -2.77
C VAL A 385 -16.66 -20.67 -1.83
N ASP A 386 -17.86 -20.82 -1.24
CA ASP A 386 -18.37 -19.91 -0.21
C ASP A 386 -17.99 -20.40 1.20
N PRO A 387 -17.33 -19.56 2.04
CA PRO A 387 -16.94 -19.94 3.40
C PRO A 387 -18.09 -20.43 4.29
N ARG A 388 -19.33 -19.94 4.08
CA ARG A 388 -20.52 -20.39 4.82
C ARG A 388 -20.87 -21.85 4.49
N VAL A 389 -20.81 -22.20 3.21
CA VAL A 389 -21.10 -23.56 2.73
C VAL A 389 -19.99 -24.52 3.15
N SER A 390 -18.74 -24.11 3.00
CA SER A 390 -17.57 -24.89 3.45
C SER A 390 -17.57 -25.10 4.96
N GLY A 391 -17.79 -24.04 5.75
CA GLY A 391 -17.89 -24.10 7.21
C GLY A 391 -19.07 -24.95 7.71
N TYR A 392 -20.21 -24.95 7.02
CA TYR A 392 -21.33 -25.85 7.36
C TYR A 392 -20.94 -27.33 7.22
N PHE A 393 -20.33 -27.73 6.09
CA PHE A 393 -19.90 -29.11 5.90
C PHE A 393 -18.72 -29.49 6.82
N ALA A 394 -17.89 -28.52 7.21
CA ALA A 394 -16.83 -28.70 8.21
C ALA A 394 -17.36 -29.17 9.57
N GLU A 395 -18.63 -28.94 9.90
CA GLU A 395 -19.26 -29.38 11.15
C GLU A 395 -20.54 -30.24 10.94
N GLU A 396 -20.79 -30.73 9.72
CA GLU A 396 -21.99 -31.53 9.39
C GLU A 396 -22.09 -32.78 10.28
N GLN A 397 -23.21 -32.91 10.99
CA GLN A 397 -23.47 -34.06 11.85
C GLN A 397 -24.33 -35.13 11.15
N PRO A 398 -23.97 -36.43 11.25
CA PRO A 398 -22.78 -36.97 11.93
C PRO A 398 -21.53 -36.92 11.03
N ALA A 399 -20.40 -36.45 11.57
CA ALA A 399 -19.05 -36.74 11.06
C ALA A 399 -18.79 -36.43 9.57
N HIS A 400 -19.17 -35.23 9.12
CA HIS A 400 -18.97 -34.72 7.74
C HIS A 400 -19.58 -35.61 6.65
N GLN A 401 -20.74 -36.22 6.94
CA GLN A 401 -21.30 -37.36 6.21
C GLN A 401 -21.32 -37.18 4.69
N THR A 402 -21.68 -36.00 4.18
CA THR A 402 -21.73 -35.71 2.74
C THR A 402 -20.37 -35.83 2.08
N ILE A 403 -19.37 -35.13 2.61
CA ILE A 403 -18.03 -35.06 2.00
C ILE A 403 -17.34 -36.43 2.12
N THR A 404 -17.41 -37.06 3.28
CA THR A 404 -16.88 -38.42 3.48
C THR A 404 -17.53 -39.42 2.51
N SER A 405 -18.87 -39.40 2.36
CA SER A 405 -19.58 -40.28 1.40
C SER A 405 -19.17 -40.06 -0.05
N VAL A 406 -18.93 -38.81 -0.47
CA VAL A 406 -18.48 -38.49 -1.84
C VAL A 406 -17.07 -39.01 -2.08
N LEU A 407 -16.15 -38.81 -1.13
CA LEU A 407 -14.77 -39.29 -1.23
C LEU A 407 -14.69 -40.82 -1.24
N GLU A 408 -15.33 -41.48 -0.26
CA GLU A 408 -15.41 -42.95 -0.16
C GLU A 408 -16.01 -43.58 -1.43
N HIS A 409 -17.08 -42.98 -1.98
CA HIS A 409 -17.68 -43.47 -3.22
C HIS A 409 -16.72 -43.35 -4.42
N VAL A 410 -16.00 -42.24 -4.55
CA VAL A 410 -15.04 -42.04 -5.66
C VAL A 410 -13.81 -42.94 -5.54
N VAL A 411 -13.30 -43.17 -4.33
CA VAL A 411 -12.21 -44.12 -4.04
C VAL A 411 -12.65 -45.57 -4.26
N GLY A 412 -13.90 -45.90 -3.94
CA GLY A 412 -14.47 -47.24 -4.15
C GLY A 412 -14.61 -47.67 -5.62
N ILE A 413 -14.62 -46.73 -6.58
CA ILE A 413 -14.68 -47.03 -8.03
C ILE A 413 -13.27 -47.27 -8.59
N THR A 414 -12.59 -48.27 -8.03
CA THR A 414 -11.20 -48.64 -8.37
C THR A 414 -11.04 -50.08 -8.88
N VAL A 415 -12.06 -50.94 -8.73
CA VAL A 415 -11.98 -52.36 -9.12
C VAL A 415 -12.51 -52.60 -10.55
N PRO A 416 -11.74 -53.24 -11.45
CA PRO A 416 -12.21 -53.61 -12.78
C PRO A 416 -13.49 -54.48 -12.72
N PRO A 417 -14.48 -54.27 -13.62
CA PRO A 417 -14.40 -53.48 -14.85
C PRO A 417 -14.80 -52.00 -14.69
N ARG A 418 -14.99 -51.48 -13.47
CA ARG A 418 -15.43 -50.09 -13.23
C ARG A 418 -14.29 -49.20 -12.77
N THR A 419 -13.58 -48.60 -13.72
CA THR A 419 -12.65 -47.49 -13.44
C THR A 419 -13.42 -46.19 -13.23
N CYS A 420 -13.05 -45.41 -12.21
CA CYS A 420 -13.67 -44.10 -11.96
C CYS A 420 -13.55 -43.18 -13.20
N PRO A 421 -14.65 -42.57 -13.70
CA PRO A 421 -14.57 -41.64 -14.82
C PRO A 421 -13.66 -40.45 -14.50
N TYR A 422 -12.74 -40.12 -15.42
CA TYR A 422 -11.77 -39.03 -15.27
C TYR A 422 -12.41 -37.71 -14.80
N ALA A 423 -13.56 -37.33 -15.35
CA ALA A 423 -14.27 -36.11 -14.95
C ALA A 423 -14.76 -36.15 -13.49
N LEU A 424 -15.22 -37.31 -13.00
CA LEU A 424 -15.63 -37.49 -11.61
C LEU A 424 -14.41 -37.37 -10.68
N ARG A 425 -13.34 -38.13 -10.93
CA ARG A 425 -12.11 -38.08 -10.13
C ARG A 425 -11.50 -36.66 -10.08
N LEU A 426 -11.35 -36.00 -11.23
CA LEU A 426 -10.78 -34.66 -11.30
C LEU A 426 -11.60 -33.64 -10.50
N VAL A 427 -12.91 -33.64 -10.66
CA VAL A 427 -13.80 -32.72 -9.93
C VAL A 427 -13.79 -33.01 -8.42
N THR A 428 -13.71 -34.27 -8.00
CA THR A 428 -13.61 -34.64 -6.58
C THR A 428 -12.31 -34.17 -5.92
N LEU A 429 -11.18 -34.22 -6.63
CA LEU A 429 -9.93 -33.63 -6.15
C LEU A 429 -10.05 -32.10 -5.98
N GLN A 430 -10.63 -31.42 -6.96
CA GLN A 430 -10.85 -29.97 -6.90
C GLN A 430 -11.86 -29.58 -5.80
N LEU A 431 -12.85 -30.44 -5.52
CA LEU A 431 -13.75 -30.31 -4.38
C LEU A 431 -13.01 -30.41 -3.05
N ALA A 432 -12.13 -31.40 -2.91
CA ALA A 432 -11.36 -31.61 -1.69
C ALA A 432 -10.42 -30.42 -1.40
N CYS A 433 -9.88 -29.77 -2.43
CA CYS A 433 -9.11 -28.53 -2.28
C CYS A 433 -10.01 -27.38 -1.77
N ASN A 434 -11.26 -27.27 -2.26
CA ASN A 434 -12.20 -26.22 -1.82
C ASN A 434 -12.66 -26.38 -0.37
N LEU A 435 -12.39 -27.49 0.32
CA LEU A 435 -12.61 -27.61 1.77
C LEU A 435 -11.76 -26.59 2.54
N PHE A 436 -10.53 -26.33 2.09
CA PHE A 436 -9.59 -25.38 2.69
C PHE A 436 -9.99 -23.89 2.53
N THR A 437 -11.16 -23.61 1.92
CA THR A 437 -11.76 -22.26 1.85
C THR A 437 -12.30 -21.77 3.20
N SER A 438 -12.63 -22.68 4.13
CA SER A 438 -13.03 -22.34 5.50
C SER A 438 -11.88 -22.62 6.48
N PRO A 439 -11.60 -21.76 7.47
CA PRO A 439 -10.55 -22.00 8.47
C PRO A 439 -10.82 -23.22 9.36
N LEU A 440 -12.09 -23.64 9.51
CA LEU A 440 -12.51 -24.81 10.28
C LEU A 440 -12.01 -26.14 9.67
N TYR A 441 -12.08 -26.26 8.35
CA TYR A 441 -11.90 -27.55 7.67
C TYR A 441 -10.47 -28.14 7.74
N PRO A 442 -9.38 -27.35 7.64
CA PRO A 442 -8.02 -27.86 7.78
C PRO A 442 -7.78 -28.67 9.06
N ALA A 443 -8.38 -28.28 10.20
CA ALA A 443 -8.28 -29.05 11.43
C ALA A 443 -9.01 -30.40 11.32
N GLN A 444 -10.22 -30.40 10.76
CA GLN A 444 -11.04 -31.61 10.60
C GLN A 444 -10.44 -32.59 9.58
N VAL A 445 -9.89 -32.11 8.47
CA VAL A 445 -9.19 -32.95 7.47
C VAL A 445 -7.97 -33.66 8.08
N LEU A 446 -7.26 -33.04 9.02
CA LEU A 446 -6.10 -33.66 9.67
C LEU A 446 -6.47 -34.52 10.90
N ALA A 447 -7.57 -34.22 11.60
CA ALA A 447 -7.96 -34.92 12.83
C ALA A 447 -8.92 -36.10 12.59
N HIS A 448 -9.93 -35.95 11.72
CA HIS A 448 -11.03 -36.88 11.61
C HIS A 448 -10.69 -38.09 10.73
N ALA A 449 -10.34 -39.21 11.37
CA ALA A 449 -9.74 -40.38 10.70
C ALA A 449 -10.50 -40.93 9.46
N PRO A 450 -11.85 -41.06 9.44
CA PRO A 450 -12.55 -41.50 8.22
C PRO A 450 -12.42 -40.52 7.04
N LEU A 451 -12.56 -39.21 7.31
CA LEU A 451 -12.43 -38.17 6.30
C LEU A 451 -10.99 -38.12 5.77
N ARG A 452 -10.02 -38.16 6.69
CA ARG A 452 -8.59 -38.14 6.38
C ARG A 452 -8.17 -39.35 5.57
N ALA A 453 -8.54 -40.56 5.98
CA ALA A 453 -8.23 -41.78 5.23
C ALA A 453 -8.84 -41.75 3.82
N ALA A 454 -10.04 -41.20 3.64
CA ALA A 454 -10.64 -41.02 2.32
C ALA A 454 -9.89 -39.98 1.45
N VAL A 455 -9.36 -38.90 2.05
CA VAL A 455 -8.47 -37.94 1.37
C VAL A 455 -7.12 -38.58 1.02
N THR A 456 -6.49 -39.29 1.95
CA THR A 456 -5.22 -40.02 1.78
C THR A 456 -5.34 -41.04 0.64
N GLN A 457 -6.38 -41.88 0.63
CA GLN A 457 -6.62 -42.86 -0.44
C GLN A 457 -6.98 -42.21 -1.77
N LEU A 458 -7.70 -41.07 -1.78
CA LEU A 458 -7.97 -40.32 -3.01
C LEU A 458 -6.68 -39.74 -3.60
N LEU A 459 -5.77 -39.24 -2.76
CA LEU A 459 -4.44 -38.76 -3.18
C LEU A 459 -3.60 -39.90 -3.77
N SER A 460 -3.34 -40.95 -2.99
CA SER A 460 -2.54 -42.11 -3.40
C SER A 460 -3.05 -42.74 -4.71
N SER A 461 -4.37 -42.95 -4.83
CA SER A 461 -4.98 -43.53 -6.05
C SER A 461 -5.09 -42.58 -7.25
N SER A 462 -4.93 -41.26 -7.04
CA SER A 462 -4.94 -40.25 -8.11
C SER A 462 -3.53 -39.91 -8.62
N PHE A 463 -2.50 -40.08 -7.77
CA PHE A 463 -1.11 -39.97 -8.20
C PHE A 463 -0.72 -41.08 -9.19
N LEU A 464 -1.26 -42.29 -9.01
CA LEU A 464 -1.09 -43.45 -9.91
C LEU A 464 -1.95 -43.39 -11.19
N ASP A 465 -2.60 -42.25 -11.50
CA ASP A 465 -3.38 -42.05 -12.74
C ASP A 465 -2.47 -41.60 -13.89
N ASP A 466 -1.69 -42.54 -14.45
CA ASP A 466 -0.78 -42.32 -15.59
C ASP A 466 -1.45 -41.62 -16.79
N ALA A 467 -2.71 -41.94 -17.05
CA ALA A 467 -3.43 -41.48 -18.23
C ALA A 467 -3.81 -39.98 -18.20
N HIS A 468 -3.92 -39.36 -17.01
CA HIS A 468 -4.51 -38.04 -16.87
C HIS A 468 -3.66 -37.05 -16.08
N ALA A 469 -2.81 -36.30 -16.80
CA ALA A 469 -1.98 -35.21 -16.25
C ALA A 469 -2.73 -34.24 -15.32
N ASN A 470 -3.96 -33.84 -15.66
CA ASN A 470 -4.76 -32.91 -14.86
C ASN A 470 -5.21 -33.49 -13.51
N THR A 471 -5.44 -34.81 -13.44
CA THR A 471 -5.73 -35.53 -12.19
C THR A 471 -4.54 -35.39 -11.25
N ARG A 472 -3.32 -35.62 -11.76
CA ARG A 472 -2.09 -35.50 -10.98
C ARG A 472 -1.78 -34.06 -10.55
N VAL A 473 -2.14 -33.05 -11.36
CA VAL A 473 -2.10 -31.63 -10.94
C VAL A 473 -3.05 -31.38 -9.75
N ALA A 474 -4.30 -31.83 -9.83
CA ALA A 474 -5.27 -31.59 -8.76
C ALA A 474 -4.94 -32.38 -7.46
N ALA A 475 -4.39 -33.59 -7.57
CA ALA A 475 -3.87 -34.35 -6.44
C ALA A 475 -2.64 -33.66 -5.81
N ALA A 476 -1.76 -33.08 -6.63
CA ALA A 476 -0.63 -32.30 -6.14
C ALA A 476 -1.06 -31.03 -5.38
N SER A 477 -2.10 -30.31 -5.84
CA SER A 477 -2.71 -29.20 -5.09
C SER A 477 -3.28 -29.66 -3.75
N LEU A 478 -4.07 -30.74 -3.74
CA LEU A 478 -4.68 -31.26 -2.52
C LEU A 478 -3.64 -31.72 -1.49
N LEU A 479 -2.57 -32.39 -1.93
CA LEU A 479 -1.48 -32.77 -1.02
C LEU A 479 -0.70 -31.54 -0.52
N TYR A 480 -0.51 -30.51 -1.36
CA TYR A 480 0.10 -29.25 -0.93
C TYR A 480 -0.72 -28.61 0.20
N ASP A 481 -2.06 -28.59 0.12
CA ASP A 481 -2.92 -28.00 1.15
C ASP A 481 -2.89 -28.79 2.47
N VAL A 482 -2.98 -30.12 2.39
CA VAL A 482 -2.84 -31.04 3.54
C VAL A 482 -1.46 -30.88 4.20
N ALA A 483 -0.39 -30.86 3.40
CA ALA A 483 0.98 -30.71 3.89
C ALA A 483 1.23 -29.33 4.52
N LEU A 484 0.73 -28.26 3.91
CA LEU A 484 0.83 -26.89 4.42
C LEU A 484 0.07 -26.75 5.75
N ALA A 485 -1.14 -27.31 5.87
CA ALA A 485 -1.90 -27.30 7.11
C ALA A 485 -1.18 -28.06 8.25
N ASN A 486 -0.63 -29.24 7.97
CA ASN A 486 0.13 -30.00 8.97
C ASN A 486 1.47 -29.31 9.32
N SER A 487 2.19 -28.75 8.34
CA SER A 487 3.45 -28.02 8.55
C SER A 487 3.24 -26.72 9.34
N ARG A 488 2.11 -26.02 9.14
CA ARG A 488 1.65 -24.91 10.00
C ARG A 488 1.46 -25.39 11.44
N ARG A 489 0.72 -26.48 11.68
CA ARG A 489 0.50 -27.02 13.03
C ARG A 489 1.81 -27.45 13.71
N ARG A 490 2.73 -28.06 12.95
CA ARG A 490 4.09 -28.45 13.36
C ARG A 490 4.96 -27.27 13.82
N ARG A 491 4.92 -26.16 13.08
CA ARG A 491 5.71 -24.93 13.35
C ARG A 491 5.09 -24.06 14.43
N ASP A 492 3.79 -23.84 14.34
CA ASP A 492 3.08 -22.79 15.08
C ASP A 492 2.29 -23.34 16.28
N GLY A 493 2.02 -24.65 16.32
CA GLY A 493 1.34 -25.38 17.40
C GLY A 493 2.25 -26.34 18.19
N PRO A 494 1.68 -27.42 18.79
CA PRO A 494 2.41 -28.38 19.63
C PRO A 494 3.00 -29.59 18.89
N GLY A 495 2.91 -29.64 17.56
CA GLY A 495 3.31 -30.77 16.73
C GLY A 495 2.29 -31.11 15.65
N ASP A 496 2.43 -32.26 15.03
CA ASP A 496 1.61 -32.73 13.91
C ASP A 496 0.21 -33.19 14.34
N LEU A 497 -0.76 -33.09 13.42
CA LEU A 497 -2.08 -33.72 13.54
C LEU A 497 -2.25 -34.90 12.57
N LEU A 498 -1.54 -34.88 11.43
CA LEU A 498 -1.50 -35.98 10.47
C LEU A 498 -0.65 -37.14 11.03
N PRO A 499 -1.21 -38.35 11.23
CA PRO A 499 -0.44 -39.49 11.75
C PRO A 499 0.78 -39.84 10.88
N GLU A 500 1.81 -40.38 11.53
CA GLU A 500 3.11 -40.62 10.89
C GLU A 500 3.04 -41.69 9.80
N ASP A 501 2.18 -42.70 9.98
CA ASP A 501 1.87 -43.74 8.98
C ASP A 501 1.17 -43.19 7.74
N GLU A 502 0.21 -42.26 7.90
CA GLU A 502 -0.41 -41.57 6.77
C GLU A 502 0.54 -40.57 6.08
N GLN A 503 1.45 -39.94 6.84
CA GLN A 503 2.54 -39.15 6.23
C GLN A 503 3.51 -40.02 5.43
N VAL A 504 3.80 -41.24 5.88
CA VAL A 504 4.61 -42.23 5.14
C VAL A 504 3.90 -42.65 3.84
N GLU A 505 2.59 -42.92 3.86
CA GLU A 505 1.83 -43.25 2.62
C GLU A 505 1.84 -42.09 1.62
N LEU A 506 1.58 -40.87 2.08
CA LEU A 506 1.56 -39.68 1.23
C LEU A 506 2.95 -39.30 0.69
N ALA A 507 4.01 -39.46 1.50
CA ALA A 507 5.38 -39.27 1.05
C ALA A 507 5.82 -40.34 0.05
N ALA A 508 5.48 -41.61 0.26
CA ALA A 508 5.79 -42.70 -0.67
C ALA A 508 5.09 -42.52 -2.03
N SER A 509 3.78 -42.25 -2.01
CA SER A 509 2.98 -42.09 -3.23
C SER A 509 3.37 -40.86 -4.06
N VAL A 510 3.68 -39.72 -3.41
CA VAL A 510 4.18 -38.55 -4.15
C VAL A 510 5.60 -38.75 -4.67
N LEU A 511 6.48 -39.47 -3.96
CA LEU A 511 7.82 -39.83 -4.47
C LEU A 511 7.74 -40.76 -5.68
N GLU A 512 6.89 -41.78 -5.65
CA GLU A 512 6.68 -42.68 -6.79
C GLU A 512 6.14 -41.90 -8.00
N ALA A 513 5.17 -41.01 -7.79
CA ALA A 513 4.64 -40.14 -8.84
C ALA A 513 5.72 -39.17 -9.40
N ILE A 514 6.53 -38.56 -8.53
CA ILE A 514 7.69 -37.74 -8.95
C ILE A 514 8.66 -38.58 -9.78
N ALA A 515 8.89 -39.85 -9.45
CA ALA A 515 9.74 -40.74 -10.23
C ALA A 515 9.16 -41.06 -11.62
N GLN A 516 7.87 -41.36 -11.70
CA GLN A 516 7.18 -41.76 -12.94
C GLN A 516 6.84 -40.58 -13.86
N GLU A 517 6.63 -39.36 -13.34
CA GLU A 517 6.20 -38.20 -14.11
C GLU A 517 7.28 -37.69 -15.10
N GLU A 518 7.09 -37.94 -16.39
CA GLU A 518 7.94 -37.41 -17.48
C GLU A 518 7.16 -36.52 -18.49
N GLY A 519 5.85 -36.28 -18.29
CA GLY A 519 4.98 -35.63 -19.28
C GLY A 519 4.27 -34.35 -18.82
N SER A 520 3.87 -34.26 -17.56
CA SER A 520 3.15 -33.12 -16.99
C SER A 520 4.04 -32.29 -16.08
N ARG A 521 4.45 -31.12 -16.59
CA ARG A 521 5.36 -30.23 -15.88
C ARG A 521 4.72 -29.56 -14.65
N ASP A 522 3.45 -29.17 -14.78
CA ASP A 522 2.73 -28.47 -13.72
C ASP A 522 2.36 -29.44 -12.57
N ALA A 523 2.15 -30.72 -12.89
CA ALA A 523 1.99 -31.77 -11.88
C ALA A 523 3.29 -31.98 -11.10
N LEU A 524 4.43 -32.09 -11.80
CA LEU A 524 5.74 -32.25 -11.18
C LEU A 524 6.10 -31.07 -10.26
N GLU A 525 5.81 -29.81 -10.64
CA GLU A 525 6.03 -28.66 -9.75
C GLU A 525 5.15 -28.73 -8.50
N GLY A 526 3.87 -29.10 -8.64
CA GLY A 526 2.96 -29.28 -7.50
C GLY A 526 3.41 -30.39 -6.54
N MET A 527 3.71 -31.58 -7.07
CA MET A 527 4.17 -32.74 -6.29
C MET A 527 5.40 -32.39 -5.45
N LEU A 528 6.36 -31.69 -6.07
CA LEU A 528 7.58 -31.23 -5.42
C LEU A 528 7.28 -30.25 -4.28
N ARG A 529 6.44 -29.22 -4.52
CA ARG A 529 6.04 -28.27 -3.46
C ARG A 529 5.35 -28.96 -2.28
N ALA A 530 4.50 -29.96 -2.57
CA ALA A 530 3.78 -30.72 -1.55
C ALA A 530 4.74 -31.59 -0.71
N LEU A 531 5.64 -32.34 -1.36
CA LEU A 531 6.73 -33.08 -0.71
C LEU A 531 7.61 -32.18 0.18
N GLY A 532 7.91 -30.97 -0.29
CA GLY A 532 8.66 -29.97 0.47
C GLY A 532 7.97 -29.55 1.77
N TRP A 533 6.66 -29.29 1.75
CA TRP A 533 5.90 -28.97 2.96
C TRP A 533 5.79 -30.14 3.94
N LEU A 534 5.69 -31.40 3.44
CA LEU A 534 5.77 -32.60 4.28
C LEU A 534 7.13 -32.72 4.98
N ALA A 535 8.23 -32.44 4.27
CA ALA A 535 9.59 -32.51 4.80
C ALA A 535 9.99 -31.30 5.68
N TYR A 536 9.36 -30.14 5.51
CA TYR A 536 9.75 -28.92 6.22
C TYR A 536 9.42 -29.00 7.73
N CYS A 537 10.41 -28.63 8.56
CA CYS A 537 10.42 -28.80 10.01
C CYS A 537 10.18 -30.23 10.55
N LEU A 538 10.23 -31.27 9.71
CA LEU A 538 10.03 -32.68 10.10
C LEU A 538 11.11 -33.17 11.10
N PRO A 539 10.76 -33.96 12.14
CA PRO A 539 11.75 -34.55 13.05
C PRO A 539 12.81 -35.41 12.32
N PRO A 540 14.11 -35.26 12.62
CA PRO A 540 15.18 -35.98 11.91
C PRO A 540 15.23 -37.48 12.22
N ASP A 541 14.62 -37.92 13.32
CA ASP A 541 14.59 -39.30 13.81
C ASP A 541 13.21 -39.99 13.59
N GLY A 542 12.34 -39.43 12.71
CA GLY A 542 11.00 -39.97 12.41
C GLY A 542 10.95 -40.94 11.22
N GLU A 543 9.89 -41.73 11.12
CA GLU A 543 9.71 -42.76 10.08
C GLU A 543 9.62 -42.14 8.67
N VAL A 544 9.01 -40.96 8.55
CA VAL A 544 8.97 -40.18 7.30
C VAL A 544 10.38 -39.74 6.90
N ALA A 545 11.24 -39.37 7.86
CA ALA A 545 12.63 -38.99 7.56
C ALA A 545 13.44 -40.21 7.09
N ASP A 546 13.23 -41.38 7.70
CA ASP A 546 13.84 -42.63 7.24
C ASP A 546 13.33 -43.08 5.87
N LEU A 547 12.04 -42.90 5.55
CA LEU A 547 11.50 -43.14 4.21
C LEU A 547 12.19 -42.24 3.15
N LEU A 548 12.26 -40.94 3.41
CA LEU A 548 12.90 -39.96 2.51
C LEU A 548 14.38 -40.29 2.26
N ARG A 549 15.08 -40.79 3.30
CA ARG A 549 16.46 -41.29 3.19
C ARG A 549 16.55 -42.62 2.42
N ALA A 550 15.67 -43.58 2.70
CA ALA A 550 15.67 -44.91 2.09
C ALA A 550 15.27 -44.92 0.61
N MET A 551 14.41 -43.98 0.18
CA MET A 551 13.97 -43.83 -1.22
C MET A 551 14.88 -42.92 -2.06
N ASP A 552 15.99 -42.40 -1.50
CA ASP A 552 16.86 -41.38 -2.11
C ASP A 552 16.05 -40.18 -2.67
N ALA A 553 15.21 -39.59 -1.82
CA ALA A 553 14.37 -38.45 -2.20
C ALA A 553 15.21 -37.28 -2.74
N GLY A 554 16.38 -37.03 -2.16
CA GLY A 554 17.32 -35.99 -2.61
C GLY A 554 17.85 -36.27 -4.02
N GLY A 555 18.41 -37.46 -4.27
CA GLY A 555 18.90 -37.85 -5.59
C GLY A 555 17.79 -37.89 -6.65
N LEU A 556 16.57 -38.28 -6.26
CA LEU A 556 15.40 -38.25 -7.15
C LEU A 556 15.01 -36.82 -7.56
N VAL A 557 14.93 -35.90 -6.60
CA VAL A 557 14.60 -34.48 -6.81
C VAL A 557 15.68 -33.81 -7.68
N LEU A 558 16.96 -34.05 -7.39
CA LEU A 558 18.09 -33.57 -8.20
C LEU A 558 18.01 -34.09 -9.64
N LYS A 559 17.82 -35.40 -9.83
CA LYS A 559 17.71 -36.06 -11.14
C LYS A 559 16.56 -35.49 -12.00
N LYS A 560 15.43 -35.11 -11.38
CA LYS A 560 14.31 -34.44 -12.07
C LYS A 560 14.64 -32.97 -12.38
N GLY A 561 15.41 -32.29 -11.53
CA GLY A 561 15.96 -30.95 -11.79
C GLY A 561 16.99 -30.88 -12.93
N GLU A 562 17.87 -31.87 -13.03
CA GLU A 562 18.92 -31.95 -14.06
C GLU A 562 18.39 -32.31 -15.45
N LYS A 563 17.49 -33.30 -15.52
CA LYS A 563 17.07 -33.92 -16.80
C LYS A 563 16.42 -32.97 -17.80
N GLY A 564 15.74 -31.92 -17.35
CA GLY A 564 15.08 -30.93 -18.24
C GLY A 564 14.00 -31.49 -19.20
N GLN A 565 13.46 -32.68 -18.94
CA GLN A 565 12.43 -33.30 -19.79
C GLN A 565 11.13 -32.48 -19.78
N ILE A 566 10.83 -31.86 -20.93
CA ILE A 566 9.62 -32.02 -21.75
C ILE A 566 9.86 -31.14 -22.99
N GLY A 567 10.26 -31.76 -24.10
CA GLY A 567 10.74 -31.02 -25.28
C GLY A 567 10.73 -31.79 -26.61
N GLU A 568 10.98 -33.10 -26.58
CA GLU A 568 10.98 -33.97 -27.76
C GLU A 568 9.91 -35.06 -27.59
N GLY A 569 8.85 -35.03 -28.42
CA GLY A 569 7.72 -35.94 -28.24
C GLY A 569 6.47 -35.71 -29.07
N LEU A 570 6.47 -34.81 -30.07
CA LEU A 570 5.39 -34.67 -31.08
C LEU A 570 5.92 -33.89 -32.29
N GLY A 571 6.13 -34.58 -33.42
CA GLY A 571 6.81 -34.02 -34.60
C GLY A 571 5.94 -33.11 -35.47
N LEU A 572 5.79 -31.84 -35.08
CA LEU A 572 5.14 -30.79 -35.89
C LEU A 572 5.99 -29.50 -35.92
N PRO A 573 5.96 -28.71 -37.01
CA PRO A 573 6.79 -27.51 -37.16
C PRO A 573 6.29 -26.34 -36.27
N PRO A 574 7.19 -25.52 -35.69
CA PRO A 574 6.82 -24.58 -34.62
C PRO A 574 6.41 -23.18 -35.11
N PRO A 575 5.22 -22.65 -34.73
CA PRO A 575 5.03 -21.22 -34.50
C PRO A 575 5.74 -20.79 -33.19
N SER A 576 6.06 -19.51 -33.00
CA SER A 576 7.06 -19.05 -32.01
C SER A 576 6.49 -18.42 -30.71
N PRO A 577 6.83 -18.95 -29.52
CA PRO A 577 6.69 -18.21 -28.26
C PRO A 577 7.81 -18.49 -27.22
N TRP A 578 8.98 -17.86 -27.35
CA TRP A 578 10.17 -18.16 -26.53
C TRP A 578 10.41 -17.20 -25.34
N THR A 579 9.56 -17.25 -24.31
CA THR A 579 9.90 -16.63 -23.00
C THR A 579 9.22 -17.26 -21.78
N TRP A 580 7.96 -17.69 -21.90
CA TRP A 580 7.17 -18.16 -20.76
C TRP A 580 7.73 -19.46 -20.15
N ARG A 581 8.02 -20.46 -21.00
CA ARG A 581 8.67 -21.73 -20.60
C ARG A 581 9.92 -21.48 -19.75
N ARG A 582 10.79 -20.54 -20.19
CA ARG A 582 12.09 -20.24 -19.57
C ARG A 582 12.03 -19.56 -18.20
N ASN A 583 10.96 -18.82 -17.90
CA ASN A 583 10.72 -18.29 -16.54
C ASN A 583 10.12 -19.35 -15.62
N LEU A 584 9.25 -20.21 -16.16
CA LEU A 584 8.74 -21.38 -15.43
C LEU A 584 9.89 -22.35 -15.12
N GLU A 585 10.81 -22.59 -16.08
CA GLU A 585 12.03 -23.41 -15.91
C GLU A 585 12.91 -22.94 -14.76
N GLN A 586 13.00 -21.62 -14.51
CA GLN A 586 13.79 -21.12 -13.38
C GLN A 586 13.07 -21.40 -12.05
N ARG A 587 11.80 -21.00 -11.91
CA ARG A 587 11.02 -21.20 -10.68
C ARG A 587 11.00 -22.65 -10.19
N PHE A 588 10.88 -23.59 -11.13
CA PHE A 588 10.96 -25.01 -10.84
C PHE A 588 12.31 -25.44 -10.30
N ARG A 589 13.43 -24.92 -10.84
CA ARG A 589 14.77 -25.20 -10.30
C ARG A 589 15.02 -24.55 -8.95
N ASP A 590 14.47 -23.35 -8.73
CA ASP A 590 14.54 -22.66 -7.44
C ASP A 590 13.78 -23.49 -6.37
N VAL A 591 12.58 -23.97 -6.69
CA VAL A 591 11.78 -24.88 -5.83
C VAL A 591 12.49 -26.22 -5.59
N VAL A 592 13.06 -26.84 -6.64
CA VAL A 592 13.88 -28.05 -6.53
C VAL A 592 15.07 -27.83 -5.60
N ALA A 593 15.68 -26.64 -5.59
CA ALA A 593 16.76 -26.30 -4.67
C ALA A 593 16.26 -26.19 -3.21
N ASP A 594 15.20 -25.42 -2.93
CA ASP A 594 14.61 -25.30 -1.58
C ASP A 594 14.23 -26.69 -1.01
N ILE A 595 13.66 -27.57 -1.83
CA ILE A 595 13.29 -28.94 -1.42
C ILE A 595 14.53 -29.79 -1.20
N ASN A 596 15.51 -29.74 -2.10
CA ASN A 596 16.75 -30.50 -1.96
C ASN A 596 17.55 -30.06 -0.72
N GLU A 597 17.60 -28.77 -0.40
CA GLU A 597 18.21 -28.30 0.85
C GLU A 597 17.43 -28.75 2.09
N THR A 598 16.09 -28.81 2.02
CA THR A 598 15.24 -29.39 3.08
C THR A 598 15.51 -30.89 3.28
N LEU A 599 15.65 -31.66 2.19
CA LEU A 599 15.95 -33.10 2.22
C LEU A 599 17.40 -33.42 2.64
N ILE A 600 18.35 -32.56 2.27
CA ILE A 600 19.75 -32.62 2.75
C ILE A 600 19.79 -32.31 4.25
N GLY A 601 19.00 -31.34 4.73
CA GLY A 601 18.85 -31.06 6.17
C GLY A 601 18.44 -32.28 6.99
N ILE A 602 17.54 -33.11 6.45
CA ILE A 602 17.11 -34.40 7.04
C ILE A 602 18.20 -35.48 6.97
N SER A 603 19.13 -35.38 6.02
CA SER A 603 20.18 -36.40 5.78
C SER A 603 21.46 -36.18 6.61
N LEU A 604 21.59 -35.07 7.33
CA LEU A 604 22.76 -34.75 8.14
C LEU A 604 22.61 -35.28 9.58
N GLU A 605 23.55 -36.12 10.03
CA GLU A 605 23.56 -36.57 11.44
C GLU A 605 23.56 -35.37 12.41
N PRO A 606 22.77 -35.40 13.50
CA PRO A 606 22.79 -34.37 14.55
C PRO A 606 24.17 -34.14 15.19
N ARG A 607 25.13 -35.05 15.00
CA ARG A 607 26.52 -34.97 15.48
C ARG A 607 27.46 -34.16 14.56
N LEU A 608 27.05 -33.85 13.33
CA LEU A 608 27.85 -33.11 12.36
C LEU A 608 27.48 -31.62 12.28
N MET A 609 26.42 -31.19 12.97
CA MET A 609 26.11 -29.77 13.17
C MET A 609 27.18 -29.13 14.07
N PRO A 610 27.92 -28.11 13.61
CA PRO A 610 28.89 -27.42 14.45
C PRO A 610 28.17 -26.63 15.56
N ASN A 611 28.75 -26.62 16.77
CA ASN A 611 28.28 -25.76 17.86
C ASN A 611 28.19 -24.29 17.36
N SER A 612 26.99 -23.71 17.45
CA SER A 612 26.61 -22.46 16.80
C SER A 612 27.22 -21.21 17.48
N ALA A 613 28.53 -21.04 17.30
CA ALA A 613 29.34 -19.96 17.86
C ALA A 613 30.21 -19.24 16.82
N GLY A 614 29.60 -18.83 15.69
CA GLY A 614 30.08 -17.69 14.90
C GLY A 614 30.30 -17.89 13.39
N TYR A 615 30.31 -16.74 12.72
CA TYR A 615 30.67 -16.46 11.31
C TYR A 615 29.69 -16.86 10.18
N LEU A 616 29.50 -15.88 9.28
CA LEU A 616 28.78 -15.93 8.01
C LEU A 616 29.77 -15.64 6.87
N ASP A 617 29.71 -16.41 5.78
CA ASP A 617 30.04 -15.94 4.42
C ASP A 617 29.59 -16.99 3.39
N VAL A 618 28.85 -16.58 2.34
CA VAL A 618 28.45 -17.44 1.20
C VAL A 618 28.54 -16.63 -0.11
N VAL A 619 28.93 -17.29 -1.20
CA VAL A 619 29.23 -16.68 -2.51
C VAL A 619 28.14 -16.99 -3.54
N ALA A 620 27.78 -16.02 -4.39
CA ALA A 620 26.82 -16.20 -5.50
C ALA A 620 27.45 -15.95 -6.90
N PRO A 621 27.16 -16.78 -7.93
CA PRO A 621 27.72 -16.65 -9.29
C PRO A 621 26.86 -15.85 -10.30
N ARG A 622 27.35 -15.69 -11.54
CA ARG A 622 26.75 -14.94 -12.68
C ARG A 622 26.11 -15.87 -13.73
N PRO A 623 25.18 -15.40 -14.60
CA PRO A 623 25.54 -15.12 -16.03
C PRO A 623 24.72 -13.98 -16.74
N VAL A 624 25.33 -13.04 -17.52
CA VAL A 624 25.57 -12.99 -19.01
C VAL A 624 24.49 -12.25 -19.87
N ARG A 625 24.91 -11.53 -20.94
CA ARG A 625 24.12 -10.69 -21.90
C ARG A 625 23.78 -11.47 -23.21
N SER A 626 23.16 -10.98 -24.30
CA SER A 626 22.74 -9.66 -24.83
C SER A 626 21.47 -9.86 -25.73
N SER A 627 20.95 -9.03 -26.66
CA SER A 627 21.23 -7.73 -27.33
C SER A 627 19.85 -7.08 -27.73
N ALA A 628 19.59 -6.12 -28.63
CA ALA A 628 20.32 -5.31 -29.65
C ALA A 628 19.67 -3.89 -29.79
N SER A 629 19.86 -3.12 -30.88
CA SER A 629 19.46 -1.69 -30.91
C SER A 629 19.21 -1.03 -32.30
N THR A 630 18.28 -0.06 -32.36
CA THR A 630 18.22 1.16 -33.25
C THR A 630 18.16 0.99 -34.79
N PRO A 631 17.96 2.03 -35.66
CA PRO A 631 17.71 3.51 -35.50
C PRO A 631 16.28 3.93 -36.00
N SER A 632 15.87 5.14 -36.46
CA SER A 632 16.54 6.41 -36.87
C SER A 632 15.63 7.70 -36.83
N LEU A 633 16.26 8.85 -37.14
CA LEU A 633 15.87 10.28 -37.20
C LEU A 633 14.69 10.78 -38.09
N ARG A 634 14.04 11.85 -37.57
CA ARG A 634 13.53 13.12 -38.20
C ARG A 634 13.06 13.17 -39.68
N SER A 635 11.81 13.59 -39.87
CA SER A 635 11.40 14.59 -40.88
C SER A 635 10.18 15.41 -40.40
N ARG A 636 10.06 16.67 -40.85
CA ARG A 636 8.87 17.52 -40.64
C ARG A 636 7.86 17.26 -41.75
N ASP A 637 6.56 17.27 -41.43
CA ASP A 637 5.64 18.30 -41.94
C ASP A 637 4.26 18.20 -41.28
N GLY A 638 3.47 19.29 -41.38
CA GLY A 638 2.28 19.49 -40.57
C GLY A 638 0.98 18.98 -41.20
N THR A 639 0.21 18.21 -40.42
CA THR A 639 -1.26 18.16 -40.45
C THR A 639 -1.72 17.43 -39.18
N VAL A 640 -2.85 17.85 -38.58
CA VAL A 640 -3.38 17.22 -37.36
C VAL A 640 -4.64 16.39 -37.68
N PRO A 641 -4.59 15.06 -37.57
CA PRO A 641 -5.76 14.21 -37.35
C PRO A 641 -5.99 14.05 -35.83
N PRO A 642 -7.24 14.09 -35.34
CA PRO A 642 -7.54 14.09 -33.90
C PRO A 642 -7.49 12.69 -33.28
N HIS A 643 -6.28 12.12 -33.09
CA HIS A 643 -6.04 10.98 -32.18
C HIS A 643 -4.62 11.01 -31.60
N ALA A 644 -4.43 11.78 -30.53
CA ALA A 644 -3.21 11.70 -29.71
C ALA A 644 -3.13 10.33 -29.02
N ARG A 645 -2.28 9.43 -29.52
CA ARG A 645 -1.93 8.19 -28.82
C ARG A 645 -0.98 8.52 -27.68
N ALA A 646 -1.32 8.13 -26.45
CA ALA A 646 -0.43 8.27 -25.31
C ALA A 646 0.88 7.48 -25.54
N ASP A 647 2.02 8.14 -25.35
CA ASP A 647 3.35 7.52 -25.48
C ASP A 647 3.65 6.66 -24.24
N PRO A 648 3.79 5.33 -24.35
CA PRO A 648 3.61 4.41 -23.22
C PRO A 648 4.87 4.20 -22.36
N GLY A 649 5.45 5.29 -21.84
CA GLY A 649 6.43 5.30 -20.76
C GLY A 649 7.89 5.10 -21.20
N GLY A 650 8.73 6.09 -20.90
CA GLY A 650 10.16 6.07 -21.17
C GLY A 650 10.96 5.12 -20.27
N ASN A 651 12.17 4.77 -20.72
CA ASN A 651 13.21 4.27 -19.83
C ASN A 651 13.75 5.43 -18.95
N VAL A 652 14.33 5.11 -17.79
CA VAL A 652 15.14 6.07 -17.03
C VAL A 652 16.38 6.46 -17.85
N ARG A 653 16.57 7.76 -18.08
CA ARG A 653 17.73 8.30 -18.81
C ARG A 653 18.95 8.26 -17.90
N VAL A 654 20.09 7.76 -18.39
CA VAL A 654 21.29 7.61 -17.56
C VAL A 654 22.48 8.26 -18.23
N VAL A 655 23.05 9.24 -17.54
CA VAL A 655 24.26 9.95 -17.95
C VAL A 655 25.36 9.72 -16.93
N VAL A 656 26.62 9.75 -17.38
CA VAL A 656 27.80 9.61 -16.52
C VAL A 656 28.65 10.87 -16.65
N ARG A 657 29.22 11.34 -15.53
CA ARG A 657 30.16 12.46 -15.50
C ARG A 657 31.44 12.06 -14.79
N VAL A 658 32.59 12.25 -15.44
CA VAL A 658 33.92 12.18 -14.77
C VAL A 658 34.40 13.58 -14.43
N ARG A 659 34.92 13.77 -13.22
CA ARG A 659 35.50 15.03 -12.76
C ARG A 659 37.01 15.14 -13.03
N ALA A 660 37.53 16.37 -12.98
CA ALA A 660 38.95 16.66 -12.90
C ALA A 660 39.59 16.04 -11.66
N PHE A 661 40.92 15.89 -11.67
CA PHE A 661 41.68 15.47 -10.49
C PHE A 661 41.58 16.51 -9.36
N LEU A 662 41.49 16.03 -8.12
CA LEU A 662 41.64 16.83 -6.92
C LEU A 662 43.13 17.07 -6.63
N PRO A 663 43.55 18.15 -5.95
CA PRO A 663 44.96 18.43 -5.64
C PRO A 663 45.70 17.24 -5.03
N ARG A 664 45.09 16.58 -4.03
CA ARG A 664 45.59 15.35 -3.37
C ARG A 664 45.84 14.14 -4.30
N GLU A 665 45.24 14.12 -5.48
CA GLU A 665 45.42 13.06 -6.49
C GLU A 665 46.59 13.41 -7.42
N ILE A 666 46.71 14.69 -7.78
CA ILE A 666 47.86 15.23 -8.53
C ILE A 666 49.15 15.10 -7.70
N GLU A 667 49.10 15.50 -6.42
CA GLU A 667 50.20 15.39 -5.45
C GLU A 667 50.72 13.96 -5.27
N ARG A 668 49.87 12.95 -5.45
CA ARG A 668 50.22 11.52 -5.34
C ARG A 668 50.54 10.87 -6.69
N GLY A 669 50.48 11.61 -7.81
CA GLY A 669 50.71 11.08 -9.15
C GLY A 669 49.68 10.02 -9.58
N ALA A 670 48.41 10.23 -9.25
CA ALA A 670 47.34 9.29 -9.59
C ALA A 670 47.14 9.15 -11.12
N GLU A 671 46.91 7.93 -11.58
CA GLU A 671 46.61 7.60 -12.98
C GLU A 671 45.14 7.89 -13.31
N CYS A 672 44.85 8.36 -14.53
CA CYS A 672 43.47 8.52 -15.01
C CYS A 672 42.99 7.21 -15.65
N LEU A 673 42.13 6.50 -14.92
CA LEU A 673 41.60 5.19 -15.30
C LEU A 673 40.40 5.27 -16.24
N ILE A 674 39.80 6.45 -16.39
CA ILE A 674 38.60 6.66 -17.21
C ILE A 674 38.98 7.24 -18.57
N HIS A 675 38.33 6.75 -19.62
CA HIS A 675 38.31 7.37 -20.94
C HIS A 675 36.88 7.38 -21.47
N MET A 676 36.41 8.53 -21.96
CA MET A 676 35.10 8.68 -22.58
C MET A 676 35.25 8.95 -24.08
N ASP A 677 34.34 8.38 -24.86
CA ASP A 677 34.24 8.57 -26.31
C ASP A 677 33.03 9.47 -26.60
N PRO A 678 33.24 10.71 -27.10
CA PRO A 678 32.16 11.67 -27.32
C PRO A 678 31.25 11.31 -28.51
N VAL A 679 31.67 10.40 -29.39
CA VAL A 679 30.86 9.97 -30.55
C VAL A 679 30.05 8.72 -30.20
N THR A 680 30.66 7.72 -29.56
CA THR A 680 29.96 6.47 -29.20
C THR A 680 29.30 6.49 -27.82
N GLN A 681 29.43 7.59 -27.07
CA GLN A 681 28.90 7.77 -25.70
C GLN A 681 29.32 6.62 -24.76
N ARG A 682 30.53 6.10 -24.98
CA ARG A 682 31.12 4.95 -24.30
C ARG A 682 32.09 5.42 -23.23
N THR A 683 31.80 5.07 -21.98
CA THR A 683 32.73 5.22 -20.86
C THR A 683 33.52 3.93 -20.68
N THR A 684 34.84 4.03 -20.72
CA THR A 684 35.78 2.91 -20.57
C THR A 684 36.58 3.09 -19.28
N LEU A 685 36.55 2.08 -18.40
CA LEU A 685 37.39 2.00 -17.20
C LEU A 685 38.54 1.03 -17.44
N ARG A 686 39.76 1.55 -17.41
CA ARG A 686 41.03 0.82 -17.57
C ARG A 686 41.50 0.22 -16.23
N PRO A 687 42.22 -0.91 -16.24
CA PRO A 687 42.89 -1.41 -15.04
C PRO A 687 44.04 -0.45 -14.64
N PRO A 688 44.28 -0.22 -13.33
CA PRO A 688 45.38 0.64 -12.86
C PRO A 688 46.73 -0.02 -13.14
N THR A 689 47.64 0.73 -13.79
CA THR A 689 48.96 0.23 -14.21
C THR A 689 50.07 0.59 -13.24
N SER A 690 49.99 1.74 -12.56
CA SER A 690 51.02 2.21 -11.62
C SER A 690 51.07 1.39 -10.31
N ASP A 691 52.27 0.98 -9.91
CA ASP A 691 52.55 0.31 -8.62
C ASP A 691 52.57 1.26 -7.41
N ALA A 692 52.60 2.58 -7.64
CA ALA A 692 52.75 3.57 -6.58
C ALA A 692 51.45 3.96 -5.86
N ASP A 693 50.28 3.55 -6.36
CA ASP A 693 48.99 4.03 -5.84
C ASP A 693 48.39 3.12 -4.73
N PRO A 694 48.33 3.58 -3.47
CA PRO A 694 47.82 2.77 -2.36
C PRO A 694 46.29 2.64 -2.32
N ALA A 695 45.52 3.46 -3.03
CA ALA A 695 44.06 3.31 -3.08
C ALA A 695 43.66 2.08 -3.91
N ASN A 696 44.38 1.84 -5.00
CA ASN A 696 44.16 0.70 -5.89
C ASN A 696 44.82 -0.62 -5.42
N ALA A 697 45.52 -0.62 -4.28
CA ALA A 697 46.21 -1.79 -3.71
C ALA A 697 45.29 -3.01 -3.48
N ARG A 698 44.02 -2.80 -3.12
CA ARG A 698 43.05 -3.91 -2.92
C ARG A 698 42.52 -4.51 -4.22
N ALA A 699 42.47 -3.77 -5.32
CA ALA A 699 42.01 -4.31 -6.61
C ALA A 699 42.97 -5.40 -7.13
N ARG A 700 44.27 -5.21 -6.88
CA ARG A 700 45.39 -6.06 -7.31
C ARG A 700 45.44 -7.45 -6.67
N SER A 701 44.74 -7.69 -5.55
CA SER A 701 44.74 -9.02 -4.90
C SER A 701 43.81 -10.03 -5.58
N ARG A 702 42.98 -9.61 -6.54
CA ARG A 702 42.19 -10.51 -7.39
C ARG A 702 42.97 -10.86 -8.66
N LYS A 703 43.09 -12.16 -8.97
CA LYS A 703 44.00 -12.71 -10.00
C LYS A 703 43.81 -12.19 -11.44
N VAL A 704 42.72 -11.52 -11.77
CA VAL A 704 42.53 -10.83 -13.06
C VAL A 704 41.76 -9.53 -12.85
N VAL A 705 42.30 -8.41 -13.35
CA VAL A 705 41.60 -7.13 -13.47
C VAL A 705 41.62 -6.75 -14.96
N GLU A 706 40.45 -6.61 -15.55
CA GLU A 706 40.25 -6.40 -17.00
C GLU A 706 39.62 -5.03 -17.25
N GLU A 707 39.92 -4.40 -18.39
CA GLU A 707 39.19 -3.21 -18.87
C GLU A 707 37.67 -3.47 -18.97
N LYS A 708 36.85 -2.46 -18.65
CA LYS A 708 35.39 -2.52 -18.74
C LYS A 708 34.81 -1.30 -19.47
N SER A 709 34.17 -1.53 -20.61
CA SER A 709 33.40 -0.54 -21.36
C SER A 709 31.91 -0.59 -21.00
N PHE A 710 31.28 0.57 -20.94
CA PHE A 710 29.85 0.80 -20.73
C PHE A 710 29.36 1.90 -21.69
N THR A 711 28.08 1.90 -22.07
CA THR A 711 27.50 2.90 -22.98
C THR A 711 26.26 3.51 -22.35
N PHE A 712 26.24 4.83 -22.24
CA PHE A 712 25.20 5.59 -21.55
C PHE A 712 24.39 6.42 -22.54
N ASP A 713 23.46 7.26 -22.06
CA ASP A 713 22.75 8.20 -22.95
C ASP A 713 23.65 9.42 -23.24
N ASN A 714 24.39 9.89 -22.23
CA ASN A 714 25.51 10.81 -22.37
C ASN A 714 26.68 10.40 -21.46
N SER A 715 27.92 10.62 -21.90
CA SER A 715 29.17 10.44 -21.13
C SER A 715 29.95 11.76 -21.12
N PHE A 716 29.78 12.56 -20.07
CA PHE A 716 30.34 13.90 -19.91
C PHE A 716 31.77 13.87 -19.35
N TRP A 717 32.73 14.33 -20.15
CA TRP A 717 34.14 14.43 -19.80
C TRP A 717 34.45 15.79 -19.17
N SER A 718 34.21 15.94 -17.86
CA SER A 718 34.61 17.15 -17.11
C SER A 718 36.00 16.97 -16.45
N HIS A 719 36.94 16.28 -17.11
CA HIS A 719 38.24 15.91 -16.52
C HIS A 719 39.36 16.91 -16.79
N ASN A 720 39.54 17.35 -18.04
CA ASN A 720 40.60 18.29 -18.42
C ASN A 720 40.03 19.40 -19.32
N PRO A 721 40.00 20.67 -18.88
CA PRO A 721 39.50 21.79 -19.68
C PRO A 721 40.24 22.07 -21.00
N ALA A 722 41.40 21.44 -21.23
CA ALA A 722 42.15 21.55 -22.49
C ALA A 722 41.78 20.47 -23.54
N ASP A 723 40.91 19.52 -23.22
CA ASP A 723 40.46 18.48 -24.17
C ASP A 723 39.26 18.98 -25.00
N GLU A 724 39.27 18.71 -26.31
CA GLU A 724 38.25 19.16 -27.28
C GLU A 724 36.79 18.80 -26.93
N HIS A 725 36.61 17.75 -26.12
CA HIS A 725 35.31 17.22 -25.70
C HIS A 725 35.02 17.48 -24.21
N TYR A 726 35.62 18.51 -23.62
CA TYR A 726 35.37 18.90 -22.24
C TYR A 726 33.93 19.37 -22.02
N ALA A 727 33.22 18.74 -21.09
CA ALA A 727 31.85 19.11 -20.72
C ALA A 727 31.84 20.06 -19.50
N THR A 728 31.26 21.23 -19.67
CA THR A 728 31.08 22.26 -18.63
C THR A 728 29.87 21.94 -17.72
N GLN A 729 29.38 22.94 -16.96
CA GLN A 729 28.06 22.85 -16.30
C GLN A 729 26.91 23.11 -17.29
N GLU A 730 27.17 23.90 -18.35
CA GLU A 730 26.21 24.33 -19.36
C GLU A 730 25.81 23.16 -20.25
N ASP A 731 26.79 22.44 -20.81
CA ASP A 731 26.56 21.24 -21.65
C ASP A 731 25.74 20.15 -20.94
N ILE A 732 25.77 20.12 -19.60
CA ILE A 732 25.00 19.18 -18.77
C ILE A 732 23.59 19.70 -18.51
N TYR A 733 23.40 21.02 -18.44
CA TYR A 733 22.09 21.65 -18.38
C TYR A 733 21.37 21.49 -19.72
N ASP A 734 21.97 21.97 -20.81
CA ASP A 734 21.36 21.97 -22.15
C ASP A 734 21.03 20.54 -22.60
N SER A 735 21.91 19.59 -22.30
CA SER A 735 21.69 18.19 -22.66
C SER A 735 20.63 17.47 -21.80
N LEU A 736 20.19 17.99 -20.65
CA LEU A 736 19.36 17.22 -19.69
C LEU A 736 18.41 18.06 -18.85
N GLY A 737 18.88 19.17 -18.26
CA GLY A 737 18.07 20.12 -17.51
C GLY A 737 16.99 20.78 -18.36
N GLU A 738 17.34 21.26 -19.56
CA GLU A 738 16.42 21.91 -20.51
C GLU A 738 15.27 20.97 -20.91
N GLU A 739 15.60 19.77 -21.41
CA GLU A 739 14.63 18.73 -21.80
C GLU A 739 13.74 18.30 -20.62
N PHE A 740 14.27 18.26 -19.39
CA PHE A 740 13.48 17.90 -18.23
C PHE A 740 12.55 19.05 -17.79
N LEU A 741 12.97 20.30 -17.98
CA LEU A 741 12.11 21.46 -17.73
C LEU A 741 10.98 21.57 -18.76
N ASP A 742 11.23 21.27 -20.04
CA ASP A 742 10.18 21.14 -21.08
C ASP A 742 9.04 20.23 -20.58
N HIS A 743 9.41 19.02 -20.14
CA HIS A 743 8.48 18.03 -19.61
C HIS A 743 7.70 18.53 -18.37
N ASN A 744 8.26 19.44 -17.58
CA ASN A 744 7.54 20.06 -16.47
C ASN A 744 6.53 21.11 -16.93
N PHE A 745 6.82 21.90 -17.97
CA PHE A 745 5.82 22.78 -18.60
C PHE A 745 4.73 22.02 -19.36
N GLU A 746 5.01 20.83 -19.88
CA GLU A 746 3.99 19.90 -20.40
C GLU A 746 3.06 19.34 -19.31
N GLY A 747 3.48 19.36 -18.03
CA GLY A 747 2.71 18.83 -16.90
C GLY A 747 3.13 17.43 -16.42
N TYR A 748 4.28 16.90 -16.84
CA TYR A 748 4.86 15.69 -16.24
C TYR A 748 5.58 16.00 -14.92
N HIS A 749 5.58 15.04 -14.00
CA HIS A 749 6.53 15.04 -12.88
C HIS A 749 7.92 14.60 -13.35
N THR A 750 8.99 15.20 -12.83
CA THR A 750 10.38 14.85 -13.16
C THR A 750 11.21 14.55 -11.91
N CYS A 751 12.27 13.77 -12.09
CA CYS A 751 13.25 13.51 -11.04
C CYS A 751 14.66 13.38 -11.64
N ILE A 752 15.63 14.12 -11.10
CA ILE A 752 17.03 14.05 -11.50
C ILE A 752 17.87 13.82 -10.25
N PHE A 753 18.60 12.71 -10.19
CA PHE A 753 19.40 12.36 -9.01
C PHE A 753 20.86 12.07 -9.33
N ALA A 754 21.77 12.68 -8.56
CA ALA A 754 23.20 12.42 -8.62
C ALA A 754 23.60 11.26 -7.71
N TYR A 755 24.44 10.33 -8.21
CA TYR A 755 24.87 9.12 -7.51
C TYR A 755 26.37 8.84 -7.73
N GLY A 756 27.03 8.25 -6.72
CA GLY A 756 28.46 7.89 -6.74
C GLY A 756 29.15 8.16 -5.41
N GLN A 757 30.45 7.88 -5.33
CA GLN A 757 31.25 8.02 -4.09
C GLN A 757 31.37 9.47 -3.60
N THR A 758 31.71 9.68 -2.33
CA THR A 758 32.05 11.00 -1.76
C THR A 758 33.18 11.66 -2.55
N GLY A 759 33.02 12.94 -2.85
CA GLY A 759 33.98 13.69 -3.66
C GLY A 759 34.07 13.27 -5.14
N SER A 760 33.07 12.56 -5.70
CA SER A 760 33.02 12.27 -7.15
C SER A 760 32.41 13.38 -8.02
N GLY A 761 31.83 14.42 -7.41
CA GLY A 761 31.22 15.56 -8.11
C GLY A 761 29.68 15.61 -8.10
N LYS A 762 29.01 14.86 -7.20
CA LYS A 762 27.54 14.87 -7.05
C LYS A 762 26.99 16.28 -6.81
N SER A 763 27.31 16.89 -5.69
CA SER A 763 26.85 18.24 -5.33
C SER A 763 27.44 19.32 -6.24
N TYR A 764 28.60 19.09 -6.86
CA TYR A 764 29.14 19.97 -7.92
C TYR A 764 28.28 19.93 -9.19
N THR A 765 27.61 18.81 -9.49
CA THR A 765 26.70 18.72 -10.64
C THR A 765 25.30 19.23 -10.28
N MET A 766 24.81 18.94 -9.06
CA MET A 766 23.49 19.39 -8.62
C MET A 766 23.47 20.89 -8.27
N MET A 767 24.38 21.36 -7.40
CA MET A 767 24.44 22.75 -6.93
C MET A 767 25.51 23.56 -7.67
N GLY A 768 26.69 23.00 -7.87
CA GLY A 768 27.85 23.70 -8.44
C GLY A 768 28.59 24.57 -7.45
N THR A 769 29.21 25.65 -7.95
CA THR A 769 29.81 26.73 -7.15
C THR A 769 29.20 28.07 -7.59
N PRO A 770 29.39 29.18 -6.84
CA PRO A 770 28.88 30.49 -7.25
C PRO A 770 29.37 30.95 -8.64
N GLU A 771 30.55 30.50 -9.05
CA GLU A 771 31.20 30.82 -10.34
C GLU A 771 30.86 29.80 -11.44
N GLN A 772 30.45 28.59 -11.08
CA GLN A 772 30.05 27.51 -11.99
C GLN A 772 28.74 26.88 -11.50
N PRO A 773 27.59 27.57 -11.64
CA PRO A 773 26.29 27.08 -11.17
C PRO A 773 25.92 25.75 -11.81
N GLY A 774 25.48 24.81 -10.98
CA GLY A 774 25.05 23.47 -11.38
C GLY A 774 23.60 23.41 -11.86
N LEU A 775 23.07 22.20 -11.89
CA LEU A 775 21.75 21.91 -12.47
C LEU A 775 20.60 22.63 -11.74
N ILE A 776 20.59 22.64 -10.40
CA ILE A 776 19.54 23.25 -9.57
C ILE A 776 19.40 24.75 -9.83
N PRO A 777 20.45 25.60 -9.68
CA PRO A 777 20.31 27.03 -9.94
C PRO A 777 19.94 27.33 -11.40
N ARG A 778 20.50 26.61 -12.39
CA ARG A 778 20.14 26.79 -13.81
C ARG A 778 18.69 26.41 -14.13
N THR A 779 18.17 25.30 -13.57
CA THR A 779 16.75 24.96 -13.68
C THR A 779 15.86 26.04 -13.04
N CYS A 780 16.31 26.68 -11.95
CA CYS A 780 15.55 27.77 -11.34
C CYS A 780 15.55 29.05 -12.19
N GLU A 781 16.65 29.34 -12.87
CA GLU A 781 16.82 30.49 -13.77
C GLU A 781 15.91 30.37 -15.00
N ASP A 782 16.09 29.32 -15.80
CA ASP A 782 15.30 28.99 -16.99
C ASP A 782 13.79 28.85 -16.67
N LEU A 783 13.43 28.27 -15.51
CA LEU A 783 12.04 28.20 -15.05
C LEU A 783 11.39 29.59 -14.93
N PHE A 784 12.09 30.56 -14.36
CA PHE A 784 11.56 31.91 -14.20
C PHE A 784 11.63 32.74 -15.49
N GLU A 785 12.62 32.51 -16.36
CA GLU A 785 12.66 33.12 -17.70
C GLU A 785 11.50 32.65 -18.58
N ARG A 786 11.23 31.33 -18.63
CA ARG A 786 10.07 30.77 -19.34
C ARG A 786 8.74 31.27 -18.79
N ILE A 787 8.60 31.39 -17.46
CA ILE A 787 7.40 31.97 -16.84
C ILE A 787 7.24 33.45 -17.20
N ALA A 788 8.32 34.21 -17.35
CA ALA A 788 8.27 35.60 -17.80
C ALA A 788 7.81 35.68 -19.27
N ALA A 789 8.47 34.97 -20.18
CA ALA A 789 8.13 34.94 -21.60
C ALA A 789 6.67 34.47 -21.85
N ALA A 790 6.25 33.37 -21.21
CA ALA A 790 4.90 32.83 -21.39
C ALA A 790 3.80 33.77 -20.87
N ARG A 791 4.09 34.70 -19.95
CA ARG A 791 3.13 35.74 -19.51
C ARG A 791 2.91 36.82 -20.57
N GLU A 792 3.91 37.10 -21.40
CA GLU A 792 3.80 38.04 -22.52
C GLU A 792 3.10 37.40 -23.72
N GLU A 793 3.44 36.14 -24.06
CA GLU A 793 2.84 35.43 -25.20
C GLU A 793 1.43 34.91 -24.92
N THR A 794 1.18 34.39 -23.71
CA THR A 794 -0.04 33.62 -23.39
C THR A 794 -0.73 34.11 -22.11
N PRO A 795 -1.30 35.33 -22.07
CA PRO A 795 -1.94 35.89 -20.88
C PRO A 795 -3.23 35.16 -20.43
N ASN A 796 -3.63 34.05 -21.08
CA ASN A 796 -4.64 33.10 -20.58
C ASN A 796 -4.07 32.10 -19.56
N ILE A 797 -2.73 32.01 -19.47
CA ILE A 797 -2.02 31.07 -18.62
C ILE A 797 -1.40 31.81 -17.44
N SER A 798 -1.58 31.25 -16.24
CA SER A 798 -0.90 31.72 -15.02
C SER A 798 -0.12 30.57 -14.38
N TYR A 799 0.99 30.92 -13.72
CA TYR A 799 1.93 29.99 -13.12
C TYR A 799 2.13 30.32 -11.64
N ASN A 800 1.90 29.35 -10.76
CA ASN A 800 2.25 29.38 -9.33
C ASN A 800 3.41 28.40 -9.10
N VAL A 801 4.45 28.85 -8.39
CA VAL A 801 5.65 28.05 -8.08
C VAL A 801 5.82 27.97 -6.57
N ARG A 802 6.04 26.76 -6.05
CA ARG A 802 6.43 26.53 -4.66
C ARG A 802 7.73 25.73 -4.58
N VAL A 803 8.47 25.91 -3.50
CA VAL A 803 9.69 25.17 -3.19
C VAL A 803 9.59 24.51 -1.81
N SER A 804 10.10 23.28 -1.70
CA SER A 804 10.37 22.61 -0.43
C SER A 804 11.74 21.93 -0.48
N TYR A 805 12.43 21.88 0.65
CA TYR A 805 13.79 21.33 0.72
C TYR A 805 13.98 20.55 2.02
N PHE A 806 14.38 19.28 1.92
CA PHE A 806 14.61 18.42 3.07
C PHE A 806 15.85 17.54 2.90
N GLU A 807 16.41 17.06 4.02
CA GLU A 807 17.42 16.00 4.02
C GLU A 807 16.91 14.71 4.68
N VAL A 808 17.37 13.57 4.14
CA VAL A 808 17.28 12.24 4.77
C VAL A 808 18.65 11.91 5.35
N TYR A 809 18.72 11.81 6.67
CA TYR A 809 19.94 11.52 7.43
C TYR A 809 19.66 10.46 8.49
N ASN A 810 20.49 9.42 8.58
CA ASN A 810 20.36 8.35 9.58
C ASN A 810 18.93 7.73 9.64
N GLU A 811 18.30 7.54 8.47
CA GLU A 811 16.89 7.10 8.32
C GLU A 811 15.86 7.98 9.08
N HIS A 812 16.10 9.28 9.14
CA HIS A 812 15.14 10.30 9.61
C HIS A 812 15.05 11.45 8.57
N VAL A 813 13.91 12.15 8.50
CA VAL A 813 13.68 13.31 7.61
C VAL A 813 13.77 14.60 8.40
N ARG A 814 14.42 15.63 7.85
CA ARG A 814 14.41 17.01 8.38
C ARG A 814 14.12 18.02 7.30
N ASP A 815 13.26 18.97 7.62
CA ASP A 815 13.10 20.22 6.86
C ASP A 815 14.43 21.01 6.89
N LEU A 816 14.83 21.58 5.76
CA LEU A 816 16.00 22.45 5.65
C LEU A 816 15.60 23.94 5.57
N LEU A 817 14.34 24.27 5.32
CA LEU A 817 13.83 25.65 5.28
C LEU A 817 13.49 26.20 6.67
N VAL A 818 13.27 25.30 7.65
CA VAL A 818 13.09 25.65 9.07
C VAL A 818 14.45 25.94 9.73
N PRO A 819 14.63 27.07 10.45
CA PRO A 819 15.89 27.41 11.09
C PRO A 819 16.20 26.50 12.29
N VAL A 820 17.45 26.04 12.39
CA VAL A 820 17.91 25.18 13.50
C VAL A 820 18.08 26.01 14.79
N LEU A 821 17.21 25.80 15.77
CA LEU A 821 17.31 26.46 17.07
C LEU A 821 18.43 25.86 17.93
N PRO A 822 19.36 26.67 18.48
CA PRO A 822 20.40 26.16 19.37
C PRO A 822 19.79 25.61 20.67
N ASN A 823 20.42 24.56 21.20
CA ASN A 823 20.03 23.83 22.42
C ASN A 823 18.68 23.07 22.37
N GLN A 824 17.98 23.02 21.23
CA GLN A 824 16.82 22.12 21.06
C GLN A 824 17.23 20.80 20.37
N PRO A 825 16.55 19.67 20.66
CA PRO A 825 16.76 18.43 19.94
C PRO A 825 16.26 18.56 18.49
N PRO A 826 16.90 17.88 17.51
CA PRO A 826 16.47 17.93 16.12
C PRO A 826 15.06 17.37 15.95
N TYR A 827 14.16 18.18 15.41
CA TYR A 827 12.80 17.78 15.04
C TYR A 827 12.83 16.92 13.77
N TYR A 828 12.10 15.80 13.75
CA TYR A 828 12.09 14.87 12.63
C TYR A 828 10.68 14.72 12.05
N LEU A 829 10.54 14.93 10.75
CA LEU A 829 9.26 14.86 10.04
C LEU A 829 8.82 13.40 9.83
N LYS A 830 7.50 13.18 9.81
CA LYS A 830 6.88 11.86 9.61
C LYS A 830 6.48 11.67 8.15
N ILE A 831 6.58 10.44 7.67
CA ILE A 831 6.15 10.08 6.30
C ILE A 831 4.73 9.52 6.34
N ARG A 832 3.97 9.84 5.30
CA ARG A 832 2.61 9.36 5.03
C ARG A 832 2.51 8.94 3.56
N GLU A 833 1.45 8.22 3.20
CA GLU A 833 1.23 7.77 1.83
C GLU A 833 -0.19 8.16 1.42
N SER A 834 -0.28 9.09 0.47
CA SER A 834 -1.54 9.54 -0.14
C SER A 834 -2.06 8.46 -1.10
N PRO A 835 -3.38 8.15 -1.11
CA PRO A 835 -3.96 7.22 -2.08
C PRO A 835 -3.77 7.63 -3.54
N THR A 836 -3.67 8.95 -3.82
CA THR A 836 -3.53 9.51 -5.17
C THR A 836 -2.09 9.86 -5.53
N GLU A 837 -1.36 10.49 -4.60
CA GLU A 837 -0.03 11.08 -4.86
C GLU A 837 1.14 10.22 -4.34
N GLY A 838 0.84 9.16 -3.58
CA GLY A 838 1.85 8.27 -3.02
C GLY A 838 2.60 8.87 -1.80
N PRO A 839 3.85 8.43 -1.53
CA PRO A 839 4.57 8.80 -0.32
C PRO A 839 4.99 10.28 -0.27
N TYR A 840 4.59 10.96 0.80
CA TYR A 840 4.91 12.35 1.10
C TYR A 840 5.36 12.55 2.55
N VAL A 841 5.96 13.70 2.84
CA VAL A 841 6.42 14.08 4.18
C VAL A 841 5.33 14.96 4.80
N LYS A 842 4.73 14.53 5.93
CA LYS A 842 3.77 15.36 6.69
C LYS A 842 4.54 16.52 7.31
N ASP A 843 3.89 17.68 7.39
CA ASP A 843 4.39 18.88 8.08
C ASP A 843 5.70 19.46 7.48
N LEU A 844 5.95 19.22 6.18
CA LEU A 844 7.07 19.80 5.41
C LEU A 844 6.72 21.20 4.91
N THR A 845 7.65 22.15 5.05
CA THR A 845 7.45 23.55 4.61
C THR A 845 7.46 23.66 3.08
N GLU A 846 6.32 24.02 2.50
CA GLU A 846 6.24 24.54 1.12
C GLU A 846 6.19 26.08 1.13
N VAL A 847 7.14 26.72 0.47
CA VAL A 847 7.18 28.19 0.34
C VAL A 847 6.80 28.60 -1.09
N PRO A 848 5.79 29.46 -1.29
CA PRO A 848 5.53 30.05 -2.60
C PRO A 848 6.65 31.04 -2.97
N VAL A 849 7.13 30.95 -4.21
CA VAL A 849 8.23 31.79 -4.72
C VAL A 849 7.83 32.47 -6.02
N ARG A 850 8.11 33.77 -6.13
CA ARG A 850 7.66 34.65 -7.22
C ARG A 850 8.80 35.14 -8.11
N SER A 851 10.05 34.89 -7.71
CA SER A 851 11.25 35.33 -8.43
C SER A 851 12.44 34.38 -8.23
N LEU A 852 13.39 34.44 -9.17
CA LEU A 852 14.68 33.74 -9.08
C LEU A 852 15.44 34.06 -7.78
N GLY A 853 15.40 35.33 -7.34
CA GLY A 853 16.05 35.78 -6.11
C GLY A 853 15.49 35.13 -4.84
N GLU A 854 14.19 34.85 -4.80
CA GLU A 854 13.54 34.15 -3.68
C GLU A 854 13.93 32.67 -3.63
N ILE A 855 13.84 31.94 -4.76
CA ILE A 855 14.16 30.51 -4.78
C ILE A 855 15.65 30.25 -4.49
N LEU A 856 16.56 31.08 -5.03
CA LEU A 856 18.00 31.05 -4.70
C LEU A 856 18.30 31.47 -3.25
N ARG A 857 17.39 32.20 -2.57
CA ARG A 857 17.52 32.49 -1.13
C ARG A 857 17.15 31.27 -0.29
N TYR A 858 16.02 30.61 -0.56
CA TYR A 858 15.60 29.42 0.19
C TYR A 858 16.54 28.22 -0.02
N MET A 859 17.08 28.07 -1.22
CA MET A 859 18.15 27.11 -1.54
C MET A 859 19.37 27.29 -0.61
N ARG A 860 19.94 28.50 -0.55
CA ARG A 860 21.10 28.83 0.32
C ARG A 860 20.79 28.68 1.82
N ILE A 861 19.57 28.99 2.25
CA ILE A 861 19.13 28.74 3.63
C ILE A 861 19.19 27.23 3.91
N GLY A 862 18.64 26.41 3.02
CA GLY A 862 18.64 24.96 3.21
C GLY A 862 20.02 24.31 3.20
N ASP A 863 20.92 24.75 2.31
CA ASP A 863 22.33 24.31 2.34
C ASP A 863 23.01 24.66 3.67
N SER A 864 22.72 25.84 4.24
CA SER A 864 23.29 26.26 5.53
C SER A 864 22.76 25.47 6.74
N ASN A 865 21.53 24.93 6.63
CA ASN A 865 20.92 24.07 7.64
C ASN A 865 21.27 22.57 7.47
N ARG A 866 21.88 22.16 6.34
CA ARG A 866 22.26 20.76 6.06
C ARG A 866 23.32 20.27 7.05
N THR A 867 23.22 19.02 7.50
CA THR A 867 24.03 18.56 8.65
C THR A 867 25.51 18.41 8.34
N THR A 868 26.32 19.28 8.96
CA THR A 868 27.79 19.25 8.89
C THR A 868 28.38 18.29 9.93
N ALA A 869 29.33 17.44 9.51
CA ALA A 869 29.94 16.42 10.36
C ALA A 869 31.48 16.57 10.42
N SER A 870 32.04 16.57 11.63
CA SER A 870 33.47 16.79 11.88
C SER A 870 34.32 15.53 11.63
N THR A 871 34.76 15.32 10.39
CA THR A 871 35.75 14.30 10.00
C THR A 871 36.79 14.83 9.02
N LYS A 872 37.98 14.20 8.98
CA LYS A 872 39.10 14.52 8.06
C LYS A 872 38.76 14.48 6.56
N MET A 873 37.58 13.99 6.18
CA MET A 873 36.97 14.22 4.88
C MET A 873 35.94 15.34 5.05
N ASN A 874 36.32 16.56 4.67
CA ASN A 874 35.51 17.77 4.81
C ASN A 874 34.49 17.85 3.66
N ASP A 875 33.42 17.06 3.69
CA ASP A 875 32.35 17.13 2.70
C ASP A 875 30.98 16.81 3.31
N THR A 876 30.14 17.84 3.44
CA THR A 876 28.76 17.76 3.96
C THR A 876 27.89 16.79 3.13
N SER A 877 28.17 16.65 1.83
CA SER A 877 27.42 15.76 0.94
C SER A 877 27.62 14.28 1.23
N SER A 878 28.66 13.91 1.99
CA SER A 878 29.03 12.51 2.21
C SER A 878 27.98 11.70 2.98
N ARG A 879 27.10 12.35 3.78
CA ARG A 879 26.32 11.68 4.84
C ARG A 879 24.80 11.86 4.80
N SER A 880 24.26 12.86 4.10
CA SER A 880 22.81 13.05 3.98
C SER A 880 22.37 13.15 2.53
N HIS A 881 21.20 12.58 2.23
CA HIS A 881 20.56 12.73 0.92
C HIS A 881 19.72 14.00 0.96
N ALA A 882 20.02 15.00 0.14
CA ALA A 882 19.24 16.22 0.05
C ALA A 882 18.27 16.17 -1.14
N VAL A 883 17.01 16.55 -0.92
CA VAL A 883 15.93 16.50 -1.92
C VAL A 883 15.33 17.89 -2.04
N PHE A 884 15.74 18.63 -3.07
CA PHE A 884 15.14 19.90 -3.45
C PHE A 884 13.94 19.63 -4.36
N THR A 885 12.77 20.19 -4.03
CA THR A 885 11.54 19.98 -4.80
C THR A 885 10.94 21.31 -5.22
N ILE A 886 10.67 21.47 -6.51
CA ILE A 886 9.89 22.58 -7.07
C ILE A 886 8.53 22.03 -7.49
N MET A 887 7.45 22.65 -7.03
CA MET A 887 6.09 22.39 -7.49
C MET A 887 5.69 23.52 -8.45
N LEU A 888 5.36 23.18 -9.69
CA LEU A 888 4.91 24.11 -10.73
C LEU A 888 3.44 23.82 -11.04
N LYS A 889 2.58 24.82 -10.85
CA LYS A 889 1.14 24.75 -11.14
C LYS A 889 0.79 25.73 -12.24
N GLN A 890 0.36 25.20 -13.39
CA GLN A 890 -0.09 25.95 -14.55
C GLN A 890 -1.63 25.95 -14.57
N ILE A 891 -2.24 27.14 -14.61
CA ILE A 891 -3.68 27.32 -14.68
C ILE A 891 -3.99 28.03 -16.00
N HIS A 892 -4.71 27.35 -16.90
CA HIS A 892 -5.17 27.91 -18.17
C HIS A 892 -6.66 28.25 -18.08
N HIS A 893 -7.00 29.48 -18.46
CA HIS A 893 -8.38 29.95 -18.61
C HIS A 893 -8.72 30.03 -20.09
N ASP A 894 -9.63 29.18 -20.55
CA ASP A 894 -10.25 29.38 -21.86
C ASP A 894 -11.25 30.54 -21.75
N LEU A 895 -11.28 31.41 -22.76
CA LEU A 895 -12.17 32.57 -22.83
C LEU A 895 -13.39 32.33 -23.73
N GLU A 896 -13.39 31.24 -24.51
CA GLU A 896 -14.52 30.90 -25.40
C GLU A 896 -15.52 29.95 -24.72
N THR A 897 -15.05 29.07 -23.84
CA THR A 897 -15.86 28.06 -23.14
C THR A 897 -16.16 28.39 -21.67
N ASP A 898 -15.45 29.36 -21.08
CA ASP A 898 -15.35 29.61 -19.61
C ASP A 898 -14.82 28.38 -18.81
N GLU A 899 -14.31 27.36 -19.50
CA GLU A 899 -13.64 26.24 -18.85
C GLU A 899 -12.22 26.63 -18.39
N THR A 900 -11.83 26.07 -17.25
CA THR A 900 -10.54 26.40 -16.63
C THR A 900 -9.81 25.14 -16.19
N THR A 901 -8.74 24.82 -16.90
CA THR A 901 -7.93 23.61 -16.73
C THR A 901 -6.71 23.88 -15.87
N GLU A 902 -6.32 22.89 -15.08
CA GLU A 902 -5.17 22.96 -14.18
C GLU A 902 -4.22 21.81 -14.49
N ARG A 903 -2.93 22.14 -14.66
CA ARG A 903 -1.83 21.16 -14.74
C ARG A 903 -0.87 21.37 -13.58
N SER A 904 -0.35 20.27 -13.05
CA SER A 904 0.64 20.30 -11.98
C SER A 904 1.86 19.44 -12.33
N SER A 905 3.04 19.98 -12.10
CA SER A 905 4.30 19.27 -12.26
C SER A 905 5.17 19.43 -11.02
N ARG A 906 6.03 18.43 -10.81
CA ARG A 906 6.88 18.32 -9.64
C ARG A 906 8.29 18.00 -10.13
N ILE A 907 9.21 18.93 -9.90
CA ILE A 907 10.63 18.82 -10.23
C ILE A 907 11.36 18.36 -8.97
N ARG A 908 11.88 17.13 -8.93
CA ARG A 908 12.73 16.65 -7.82
C ARG A 908 14.19 16.63 -8.25
N LEU A 909 15.03 17.39 -7.55
CA LEU A 909 16.46 17.48 -7.79
C LEU A 909 17.20 16.96 -6.54
N VAL A 910 17.91 15.85 -6.69
CA VAL A 910 18.38 15.03 -5.56
C VAL A 910 19.90 14.88 -5.55
N ASP A 911 20.52 15.26 -4.44
CA ASP A 911 21.94 15.05 -4.14
C ASP A 911 22.08 13.94 -3.08
N LEU A 912 22.39 12.72 -3.53
CA LEU A 912 22.51 11.55 -2.64
C LEU A 912 23.82 11.57 -1.83
N ALA A 913 23.88 10.79 -0.76
CA ALA A 913 25.08 10.57 0.03
C ALA A 913 26.17 9.76 -0.72
N GLY A 914 27.35 9.59 -0.12
CA GLY A 914 28.45 8.78 -0.68
C GLY A 914 28.09 7.29 -0.79
N SER A 915 28.34 6.69 -1.97
CA SER A 915 28.08 5.26 -2.21
C SER A 915 29.15 4.30 -1.68
N GLU A 916 30.22 4.81 -1.07
CA GLU A 916 31.35 4.00 -0.61
C GLU A 916 31.04 3.11 0.60
N ARG A 917 31.59 1.89 0.56
CA ARG A 917 31.34 0.83 1.56
C ARG A 917 31.92 1.19 2.92
N ALA A 918 31.10 1.24 3.98
CA ALA A 918 31.50 1.65 5.33
C ALA A 918 32.83 1.05 5.89
N LYS A 919 33.22 -0.17 5.49
CA LYS A 919 34.52 -0.81 5.83
C LYS A 919 35.77 -0.12 5.21
N SER A 920 35.61 0.91 4.37
CA SER A 920 36.70 1.80 3.93
C SER A 920 36.91 2.98 4.88
N THR A 921 35.92 3.30 5.72
CA THR A 921 36.00 4.37 6.70
C THR A 921 36.52 3.83 8.04
N GLU A 922 37.47 4.51 8.66
CA GLU A 922 38.04 4.14 9.98
C GLU A 922 37.09 4.53 11.14
N ALA A 923 35.78 4.41 10.93
CA ALA A 923 34.75 4.88 11.85
C ALA A 923 34.42 3.83 12.93
N THR A 924 34.55 4.24 14.20
CA THR A 924 34.24 3.40 15.36
C THR A 924 33.02 3.92 16.13
N GLY A 925 32.39 3.03 16.91
CA GLY A 925 31.29 3.38 17.82
C GLY A 925 30.05 3.94 17.10
N GLN A 926 29.53 5.08 17.58
CA GLN A 926 28.32 5.71 17.07
C GLN A 926 28.41 6.05 15.57
N ARG A 927 29.60 6.45 15.08
CA ARG A 927 29.85 6.76 13.67
C ARG A 927 29.76 5.54 12.75
N LEU A 928 29.95 4.33 13.28
CA LEU A 928 29.75 3.08 12.52
C LEU A 928 28.26 2.77 12.36
N ARG A 929 27.43 3.06 13.37
CA ARG A 929 25.96 2.93 13.29
C ARG A 929 25.37 3.95 12.31
N GLU A 930 25.83 5.19 12.40
CA GLU A 930 25.53 6.27 11.45
C GLU A 930 25.85 5.84 10.00
N GLY A 931 27.09 5.41 9.73
CA GLY A 931 27.51 4.92 8.41
C GLY A 931 26.73 3.70 7.91
N SER A 932 26.30 2.82 8.81
CA SER A 932 25.43 1.68 8.48
C SER A 932 24.03 2.12 8.04
N ASN A 933 23.45 3.14 8.68
CA ASN A 933 22.12 3.67 8.33
C ASN A 933 22.14 4.51 7.05
N ILE A 934 23.23 5.24 6.78
CA ILE A 934 23.43 5.92 5.49
C ILE A 934 23.56 4.89 4.35
N ASN A 935 24.32 3.81 4.59
CA ASN A 935 24.42 2.71 3.64
C ASN A 935 23.11 1.91 3.49
N LYS A 936 22.21 1.90 4.47
CA LYS A 936 20.88 1.24 4.36
C LYS A 936 20.05 1.83 3.24
N SER A 937 19.96 3.16 3.13
CA SER A 937 19.18 3.83 2.08
C SER A 937 19.75 3.58 0.68
N LEU A 938 21.09 3.63 0.51
CA LEU A 938 21.73 3.38 -0.79
C LEU A 938 21.75 1.91 -1.20
N THR A 939 21.89 0.99 -0.24
CA THR A 939 21.81 -0.46 -0.48
C THR A 939 20.38 -0.86 -0.85
N THR A 940 19.39 -0.27 -0.20
CA THR A 940 17.97 -0.45 -0.55
C THR A 940 17.65 0.17 -1.91
N LEU A 941 18.18 1.37 -2.22
CA LEU A 941 18.08 1.97 -3.56
C LEU A 941 18.70 1.04 -4.62
N GLY A 942 19.80 0.35 -4.30
CA GLY A 942 20.39 -0.67 -5.16
C GLY A 942 19.51 -1.90 -5.37
N ARG A 943 18.87 -2.42 -4.30
CA ARG A 943 17.88 -3.51 -4.38
C ARG A 943 16.65 -3.12 -5.20
N VAL A 944 16.15 -1.89 -5.02
CA VAL A 944 15.05 -1.31 -5.81
C VAL A 944 15.43 -1.18 -7.29
N ILE A 945 16.60 -0.61 -7.59
CA ILE A 945 17.09 -0.44 -8.96
C ILE A 945 17.32 -1.80 -9.64
N ALA A 946 17.94 -2.77 -8.95
CA ALA A 946 18.13 -4.11 -9.49
C ALA A 946 16.79 -4.83 -9.78
N ALA A 947 15.81 -4.72 -8.89
CA ALA A 947 14.49 -5.33 -9.07
C ALA A 947 13.70 -4.68 -10.22
N LEU A 948 13.80 -3.35 -10.38
CA LEU A 948 13.18 -2.61 -11.48
C LEU A 948 13.91 -2.81 -12.83
N ALA A 949 15.21 -3.09 -12.80
CA ALA A 949 16.06 -3.27 -13.98
C ALA A 949 16.00 -4.69 -14.58
N ASP A 950 15.52 -5.69 -13.86
CA ASP A 950 15.43 -7.07 -14.33
C ASP A 950 14.29 -7.26 -15.36
N PRO A 951 14.59 -7.63 -16.63
CA PRO A 951 13.57 -7.89 -17.63
C PRO A 951 12.62 -9.05 -17.27
N LYS A 952 13.00 -9.97 -16.37
CA LYS A 952 12.10 -11.01 -15.86
C LYS A 952 10.99 -10.40 -15.00
N GLN A 953 11.33 -9.45 -14.12
CA GLN A 953 10.37 -8.75 -13.27
C GLN A 953 9.49 -7.79 -14.08
N GLN A 954 10.06 -7.08 -15.07
CA GLN A 954 9.26 -6.23 -15.96
C GLN A 954 8.26 -7.04 -16.79
N ARG A 955 8.64 -8.21 -17.34
CA ARG A 955 7.71 -9.07 -18.11
C ARG A 955 6.60 -9.65 -17.23
N ALA A 956 6.87 -9.95 -15.95
CA ALA A 956 5.83 -10.35 -15.01
C ALA A 956 4.76 -9.26 -14.76
N ARG A 957 5.11 -7.98 -14.92
CA ARG A 957 4.19 -6.82 -14.78
C ARG A 957 3.39 -6.47 -16.03
N ALA A 958 3.71 -7.05 -17.19
CA ALA A 958 3.07 -6.73 -18.47
C ALA A 958 2.08 -7.80 -18.95
N GLY A 959 2.22 -9.04 -18.46
CA GLY A 959 1.38 -10.19 -18.85
C GLY A 959 0.28 -10.57 -17.87
N ARG A 960 0.08 -9.81 -16.78
CA ARG A 960 -0.98 -10.02 -15.78
C ARG A 960 -1.86 -8.78 -15.69
N LYS A 961 -3.11 -8.91 -16.13
CA LYS A 961 -4.22 -8.45 -15.30
C LYS A 961 -4.55 -9.60 -14.34
N ASP A 962 -5.05 -9.22 -13.17
CA ASP A 962 -5.63 -10.07 -12.13
C ASP A 962 -4.67 -10.98 -11.31
N GLY A 963 -4.87 -10.94 -9.98
CA GLY A 963 -4.42 -11.95 -9.02
C GLY A 963 -2.94 -11.96 -8.64
N GLY A 964 -2.14 -12.77 -9.34
CA GLY A 964 -0.95 -13.40 -8.78
C GLY A 964 0.20 -12.45 -8.41
N SER A 965 0.79 -12.65 -7.22
CA SER A 965 1.82 -11.80 -6.63
C SER A 965 2.98 -11.47 -7.59
N ALA A 966 3.28 -10.18 -7.69
CA ALA A 966 4.49 -9.66 -8.32
C ALA A 966 5.63 -9.60 -7.29
N SER A 967 6.87 -9.62 -7.75
CA SER A 967 8.01 -9.29 -6.89
C SER A 967 7.85 -7.86 -6.36
N VAL A 968 7.57 -7.75 -5.05
CA VAL A 968 7.37 -6.47 -4.38
C VAL A 968 8.71 -5.74 -4.36
N VAL A 969 8.80 -4.65 -5.11
CA VAL A 969 10.01 -3.83 -5.13
C VAL A 969 10.15 -3.18 -3.75
N PRO A 970 11.31 -3.31 -3.08
CA PRO A 970 11.48 -2.99 -1.66
C PRO A 970 11.58 -1.48 -1.38
N TYR A 971 10.58 -0.72 -1.84
CA TYR A 971 10.53 0.73 -1.65
C TYR A 971 10.45 1.10 -0.16
N ARG A 972 9.68 0.37 0.65
CA ARG A 972 9.45 0.66 2.08
C ARG A 972 10.64 0.30 2.98
N ASP A 973 11.60 -0.48 2.51
CA ASP A 973 12.78 -0.92 3.30
C ASP A 973 13.69 0.26 3.72
N SER A 974 13.61 1.42 3.06
CA SER A 974 14.28 2.66 3.49
C SER A 974 13.45 3.91 3.21
N ILE A 975 13.68 4.97 3.98
CA ILE A 975 12.96 6.26 3.80
C ILE A 975 13.18 6.83 2.40
N LEU A 976 14.43 6.84 1.93
CA LEU A 976 14.80 7.39 0.62
C LEU A 976 14.03 6.68 -0.50
N THR A 977 14.00 5.35 -0.49
CA THR A 977 13.32 4.57 -1.53
C THR A 977 11.81 4.61 -1.44
N TRP A 978 11.24 4.93 -0.27
CA TRP A 978 9.79 5.11 -0.14
C TRP A 978 9.37 6.45 -0.72
N LEU A 979 10.07 7.54 -0.38
CA LEU A 979 9.82 8.88 -0.95
C LEU A 979 10.10 8.92 -2.47
N LEU A 980 11.10 8.20 -2.95
CA LEU A 980 11.43 8.08 -4.38
C LEU A 980 10.68 6.94 -5.11
N LYS A 981 9.72 6.25 -4.46
CA LYS A 981 8.90 5.17 -5.05
C LYS A 981 8.32 5.55 -6.41
N ASP A 982 7.71 6.73 -6.45
CA ASP A 982 7.08 7.30 -7.63
C ASP A 982 8.12 7.68 -8.70
N SER A 983 9.20 8.34 -8.30
CA SER A 983 10.30 8.74 -9.18
C SER A 983 11.03 7.56 -9.84
N LEU A 984 11.12 6.40 -9.18
CA LEU A 984 11.90 5.27 -9.67
C LEU A 984 11.10 4.29 -10.55
N GLY A 985 9.77 4.21 -10.38
CA GLY A 985 8.95 3.26 -11.16
C GLY A 985 7.46 3.59 -11.23
N GLY A 986 7.07 4.79 -10.81
CA GLY A 986 5.71 5.34 -10.90
C GLY A 986 5.62 6.44 -11.97
N ASN A 987 4.94 7.52 -11.63
CA ASN A 987 4.62 8.64 -12.49
C ASN A 987 5.73 9.71 -12.45
N SER A 988 6.84 9.48 -13.15
CA SER A 988 7.87 10.51 -13.33
C SER A 988 8.75 10.23 -14.56
N LYS A 989 9.15 11.28 -15.31
CA LYS A 989 10.29 11.19 -16.24
C LYS A 989 11.57 11.39 -15.43
N THR A 990 12.46 10.40 -15.45
CA THR A 990 13.54 10.30 -14.46
C THR A 990 14.91 10.14 -15.10
N ALA A 991 15.89 10.88 -14.58
CA ALA A 991 17.28 10.82 -14.96
C ALA A 991 18.20 10.48 -13.76
N MET A 992 19.23 9.69 -14.04
CA MET A 992 20.34 9.41 -13.12
C MET A 992 21.63 10.04 -13.66
N ILE A 993 22.33 10.80 -12.81
CA ILE A 993 23.66 11.34 -13.09
C ILE A 993 24.69 10.57 -12.25
N ALA A 994 25.38 9.62 -12.87
CA ALA A 994 26.44 8.85 -12.23
C ALA A 994 27.76 9.63 -12.24
N CYS A 995 28.14 10.19 -11.10
CA CYS A 995 29.36 10.98 -10.91
C CYS A 995 30.51 10.05 -10.48
N VAL A 996 31.60 10.00 -11.26
CA VAL A 996 32.71 9.06 -11.09
C VAL A 996 34.07 9.75 -10.92
N ALA A 997 34.96 9.13 -10.13
CA ALA A 997 36.31 9.63 -9.88
C ALA A 997 37.30 9.04 -10.90
N PRO A 998 38.23 9.83 -11.48
CA PRO A 998 39.19 9.35 -12.47
C PRO A 998 40.22 8.33 -11.91
N SER A 999 40.38 8.24 -10.59
CA SER A 999 41.49 7.58 -9.88
C SER A 999 41.12 6.27 -9.16
N ASP A 1000 39.84 6.07 -8.82
CA ASP A 1000 39.36 4.97 -7.97
C ASP A 1000 38.70 3.88 -8.81
N TYR A 1001 39.34 2.70 -8.90
CA TYR A 1001 38.84 1.62 -9.74
C TYR A 1001 37.62 0.89 -9.15
N GLU A 1002 37.57 0.60 -7.84
CA GLU A 1002 36.50 -0.24 -7.28
C GLU A 1002 35.17 0.51 -7.14
N GLU A 1003 35.20 1.76 -6.66
CA GLU A 1003 33.97 2.52 -6.43
C GLU A 1003 33.43 3.12 -7.74
N THR A 1004 34.30 3.49 -8.70
CA THR A 1004 33.87 3.81 -10.08
C THR A 1004 33.25 2.61 -10.77
N LEU A 1005 33.89 1.42 -10.73
CA LEU A 1005 33.31 0.22 -11.36
C LEU A 1005 31.96 -0.17 -10.74
N SER A 1006 31.77 0.10 -9.46
CA SER A 1006 30.49 -0.09 -8.77
C SER A 1006 29.45 0.92 -9.27
N THR A 1007 29.82 2.20 -9.35
CA THR A 1007 28.98 3.29 -9.87
C THR A 1007 28.53 3.07 -11.32
N LEU A 1008 29.45 2.67 -12.21
CA LEU A 1008 29.15 2.39 -13.63
C LEU A 1008 28.24 1.17 -13.82
N ARG A 1009 28.38 0.13 -12.98
CA ARG A 1009 27.46 -1.02 -12.97
C ARG A 1009 26.05 -0.64 -12.51
N TYR A 1010 25.96 0.24 -11.51
CA TYR A 1010 24.70 0.75 -10.99
C TYR A 1010 23.94 1.56 -12.06
N ALA A 1011 24.66 2.42 -12.78
CA ALA A 1011 24.17 3.18 -13.93
C ALA A 1011 23.68 2.25 -15.08
N ASP A 1012 24.46 1.21 -15.42
CA ASP A 1012 24.07 0.21 -16.43
C ASP A 1012 22.82 -0.61 -16.05
N GLN A 1013 22.52 -0.75 -14.76
CA GLN A 1013 21.26 -1.31 -14.28
C GLN A 1013 20.12 -0.29 -14.38
N ALA A 1014 20.31 0.93 -13.85
CA ALA A 1014 19.29 1.99 -13.85
C ALA A 1014 18.73 2.27 -15.26
N LYS A 1015 19.56 2.22 -16.31
CA LYS A 1015 19.15 2.44 -17.71
C LYS A 1015 18.11 1.45 -18.25
N ARG A 1016 17.88 0.32 -17.54
CA ARG A 1016 16.86 -0.68 -17.90
C ARG A 1016 15.49 -0.39 -17.26
N ILE A 1017 15.43 0.47 -16.26
CA ILE A 1017 14.20 0.81 -15.52
C ILE A 1017 13.25 1.57 -16.44
N ARG A 1018 11.94 1.33 -16.27
CA ARG A 1018 10.87 2.00 -17.00
C ARG A 1018 9.91 2.66 -16.03
N THR A 1019 9.60 3.93 -16.27
CA THR A 1019 8.60 4.69 -15.51
C THR A 1019 7.30 4.80 -16.30
N ARG A 1020 6.21 5.15 -15.62
CA ARG A 1020 4.87 5.36 -16.18
C ARG A 1020 4.46 6.83 -16.05
N ALA A 1021 5.31 7.71 -16.56
CA ALA A 1021 5.06 9.16 -16.55
C ALA A 1021 3.77 9.49 -17.32
N VAL A 1022 2.90 10.30 -16.71
CA VAL A 1022 1.69 10.86 -17.33
C VAL A 1022 1.64 12.37 -17.12
N VAL A 1023 0.90 13.07 -17.97
CA VAL A 1023 0.57 14.50 -17.77
C VAL A 1023 -0.47 14.58 -16.65
N ASN A 1024 -0.19 15.39 -15.63
CA ASN A 1024 -1.07 15.56 -14.49
C ASN A 1024 -1.94 16.78 -14.74
N GLN A 1025 -3.09 16.55 -15.37
CA GLN A 1025 -4.11 17.55 -15.60
C GLN A 1025 -5.37 17.17 -14.79
N VAL A 1026 -5.96 18.14 -14.11
CA VAL A 1026 -7.30 17.99 -13.52
C VAL A 1026 -8.34 18.24 -14.61
N ASP A 1027 -9.38 17.41 -14.66
CA ASP A 1027 -10.50 17.57 -15.59
C ASP A 1027 -11.10 18.99 -15.54
N SER A 1028 -11.65 19.49 -16.65
CA SER A 1028 -12.28 20.80 -16.67
C SER A 1028 -13.58 20.78 -15.85
N VAL A 1029 -13.53 21.43 -14.69
CA VAL A 1029 -14.70 21.63 -13.83
C VAL A 1029 -15.30 23.00 -14.13
N SER A 1030 -16.60 23.05 -14.46
CA SER A 1030 -17.31 24.31 -14.66
C SER A 1030 -17.24 25.20 -13.41
N ALA A 1031 -17.38 26.52 -13.57
CA ALA A 1031 -17.41 27.44 -12.42
C ALA A 1031 -18.52 27.03 -11.42
N ALA A 1032 -19.72 26.74 -11.95
CA ALA A 1032 -20.87 26.29 -11.16
C ALA A 1032 -20.60 25.00 -10.35
N GLU A 1033 -19.89 24.00 -10.91
CA GLU A 1033 -19.53 22.79 -10.17
C GLU A 1033 -18.43 23.03 -9.14
N ARG A 1034 -17.46 23.92 -9.42
CA ARG A 1034 -16.45 24.32 -8.43
C ARG A 1034 -17.13 25.00 -7.24
N ASP A 1035 -18.00 25.96 -7.49
CA ASP A 1035 -18.73 26.69 -6.45
C ASP A 1035 -19.66 25.76 -5.64
N ALA A 1036 -20.41 24.87 -6.32
CA ALA A 1036 -21.24 23.87 -5.65
C ALA A 1036 -20.42 22.91 -4.78
N ARG A 1037 -19.22 22.52 -5.22
CA ARG A 1037 -18.33 21.63 -4.46
C ARG A 1037 -17.63 22.33 -3.29
N ILE A 1038 -17.31 23.61 -3.42
CA ILE A 1038 -16.85 24.47 -2.31
C ILE A 1038 -17.97 24.61 -1.27
N ALA A 1039 -19.20 24.95 -1.69
CA ALA A 1039 -20.35 25.08 -0.78
C ALA A 1039 -20.64 23.78 -0.01
N ALA A 1040 -20.48 22.61 -0.66
CA ALA A 1040 -20.59 21.30 -0.02
C ALA A 1040 -19.47 21.06 1.02
N MET A 1041 -18.21 21.35 0.68
CA MET A 1041 -17.07 21.19 1.60
C MET A 1041 -17.15 22.17 2.79
N GLU A 1042 -17.62 23.39 2.58
CA GLU A 1042 -17.85 24.32 3.69
C GLU A 1042 -19.00 23.85 4.60
N ALA A 1043 -20.06 23.24 4.06
CA ALA A 1043 -21.12 22.64 4.88
C ALA A 1043 -20.59 21.46 5.71
N GLU A 1044 -19.67 20.67 5.15
CA GLU A 1044 -18.97 19.59 5.85
C GLU A 1044 -18.04 20.13 6.96
N ILE A 1045 -17.28 21.21 6.71
CA ILE A 1045 -16.49 21.89 7.74
C ILE A 1045 -17.37 22.46 8.85
N ARG A 1046 -18.49 23.13 8.51
CA ARG A 1046 -19.44 23.66 9.51
C ARG A 1046 -20.01 22.54 10.39
N ALA A 1047 -20.29 21.36 9.83
CA ALA A 1047 -20.71 20.19 10.60
C ALA A 1047 -19.57 19.64 11.49
N LEU A 1048 -18.34 19.54 10.99
CA LEU A 1048 -17.18 19.08 11.77
C LEU A 1048 -16.81 20.05 12.91
N GLN A 1049 -16.92 21.36 12.70
CA GLN A 1049 -16.71 22.38 13.74
C GLN A 1049 -17.73 22.27 14.88
N LEU A 1050 -19.00 21.96 14.57
CA LEU A 1050 -20.03 21.67 15.58
C LEU A 1050 -19.70 20.39 16.37
N VAL A 1051 -19.26 19.32 15.71
CA VAL A 1051 -18.85 18.06 16.36
C VAL A 1051 -17.66 18.24 17.31
N VAL A 1052 -16.68 19.07 16.93
CA VAL A 1052 -15.54 19.41 17.80
C VAL A 1052 -15.99 20.29 18.99
N GLY A 1053 -16.94 21.21 18.78
CA GLY A 1053 -17.45 22.11 19.81
C GLY A 1053 -18.10 21.41 21.02
N ASP A 1054 -18.86 20.33 20.80
CA ASP A 1054 -19.55 19.59 21.88
C ASP A 1054 -18.63 18.61 22.66
N SER A 1055 -17.41 18.38 22.19
CA SER A 1055 -16.61 17.21 22.58
C SER A 1055 -15.77 17.36 23.86
N ARG A 1056 -16.39 17.75 25.00
CA ARG A 1056 -15.69 17.88 26.30
C ARG A 1056 -15.37 16.53 27.00
N ARG A 1057 -15.31 15.41 26.27
CA ARG A 1057 -14.91 14.08 26.77
C ARG A 1057 -14.18 13.26 25.70
N ARG A 1058 -13.03 12.67 26.08
CA ARG A 1058 -12.10 11.79 25.32
C ARG A 1058 -11.12 12.51 24.38
N GLU A 1059 -9.91 12.76 24.91
CA GLU A 1059 -8.78 13.42 24.23
C GLU A 1059 -8.24 12.69 22.98
N LYS A 1060 -8.57 11.41 22.75
CA LYS A 1060 -8.09 10.68 21.57
C LYS A 1060 -9.01 10.86 20.37
N ASP A 1061 -10.31 10.66 20.59
CA ASP A 1061 -11.35 10.81 19.57
C ASP A 1061 -11.44 12.29 19.13
N ALA A 1062 -11.34 13.22 20.09
CA ALA A 1062 -11.21 14.65 19.83
C ALA A 1062 -9.99 14.98 18.96
N ARG A 1063 -8.82 14.39 19.22
CA ARG A 1063 -7.57 14.66 18.51
C ARG A 1063 -7.53 14.08 17.08
N GLU A 1064 -8.19 12.95 16.84
CA GLU A 1064 -8.36 12.39 15.49
C GLU A 1064 -9.43 13.13 14.69
N ALA A 1065 -10.43 13.74 15.36
CA ALA A 1065 -11.34 14.70 14.74
C ALA A 1065 -10.67 16.05 14.47
N GLU A 1066 -9.77 16.50 15.34
CA GLU A 1066 -8.98 17.73 15.24
C GLU A 1066 -7.95 17.63 14.10
N GLU A 1067 -7.15 16.56 13.99
CA GLU A 1067 -6.26 16.33 12.83
C GLU A 1067 -7.04 16.29 11.49
N ARG A 1068 -8.25 15.70 11.48
CA ARG A 1068 -9.11 15.72 10.28
C ARG A 1068 -9.70 17.09 9.98
N LEU A 1069 -10.11 17.83 11.01
CA LEU A 1069 -10.63 19.19 10.86
C LEU A 1069 -9.52 20.14 10.38
N GLU A 1070 -8.27 19.95 10.84
CA GLU A 1070 -7.10 20.63 10.27
C GLU A 1070 -6.87 20.25 8.81
N GLU A 1071 -6.86 18.97 8.43
CA GLU A 1071 -6.71 18.53 7.03
C GLU A 1071 -7.79 19.13 6.11
N TYR A 1072 -9.05 19.15 6.56
CA TYR A 1072 -10.15 19.76 5.81
C TYR A 1072 -10.07 21.28 5.76
N GLN A 1073 -9.75 21.96 6.87
CA GLN A 1073 -9.54 23.40 6.89
C GLN A 1073 -8.36 23.82 6.01
N GLU A 1074 -7.28 23.04 5.97
CA GLU A 1074 -6.13 23.31 5.12
C GLU A 1074 -6.46 23.07 3.64
N ARG A 1075 -7.19 21.99 3.30
CA ARG A 1075 -7.77 21.84 1.95
C ARG A 1075 -8.61 23.03 1.55
N VAL A 1076 -9.57 23.47 2.38
CA VAL A 1076 -10.44 24.61 2.04
C VAL A 1076 -9.68 25.92 2.01
N ARG A 1077 -8.71 26.18 2.91
CA ARG A 1077 -7.81 27.34 2.79
C ARG A 1077 -6.96 27.29 1.51
N SER A 1078 -6.52 26.11 1.06
CA SER A 1078 -5.77 25.97 -0.19
C SER A 1078 -6.63 26.27 -1.42
N LEU A 1079 -7.91 25.86 -1.40
CA LEU A 1079 -8.89 26.14 -2.45
C LEU A 1079 -9.30 27.61 -2.44
N GLN A 1080 -9.56 28.19 -1.27
CA GLN A 1080 -9.86 29.61 -1.09
C GLN A 1080 -8.69 30.49 -1.55
N ARG A 1081 -7.45 30.21 -1.15
CA ARG A 1081 -6.26 30.91 -1.67
C ARG A 1081 -6.11 30.76 -3.19
N ALA A 1082 -6.35 29.57 -3.75
CA ALA A 1082 -6.34 29.38 -5.20
C ALA A 1082 -7.46 30.16 -5.91
N MET A 1083 -8.60 30.38 -5.24
CA MET A 1083 -9.71 31.20 -5.72
C MET A 1083 -9.43 32.70 -5.59
N GLU A 1084 -8.77 33.14 -4.52
CA GLU A 1084 -8.28 34.52 -4.34
C GLU A 1084 -7.18 34.85 -5.37
N GLU A 1085 -6.19 33.97 -5.56
CA GLU A 1085 -5.17 34.10 -6.59
C GLU A 1085 -5.79 34.12 -8.00
N ARG A 1086 -6.77 33.25 -8.28
CA ARG A 1086 -7.54 33.28 -9.53
C ARG A 1086 -8.32 34.59 -9.69
N SER A 1087 -8.97 35.08 -8.62
CA SER A 1087 -9.73 36.33 -8.65
C SER A 1087 -8.83 37.52 -8.96
N LEU A 1088 -7.66 37.59 -8.32
CA LEU A 1088 -6.65 38.62 -8.61
C LEU A 1088 -6.10 38.53 -10.05
N VAL A 1089 -5.93 37.32 -10.59
CA VAL A 1089 -5.56 37.12 -12.01
C VAL A 1089 -6.70 37.55 -12.95
N ALA A 1090 -7.95 37.22 -12.62
CA ALA A 1090 -9.13 37.62 -13.39
C ALA A 1090 -9.35 39.14 -13.36
N GLU A 1091 -9.27 39.78 -12.20
CA GLU A 1091 -9.33 41.24 -12.05
C GLU A 1091 -8.17 41.94 -12.77
N GLY A 1092 -6.95 41.42 -12.65
CA GLY A 1092 -5.78 41.92 -13.39
C GLY A 1092 -5.99 41.83 -14.90
N LYS A 1093 -6.56 40.73 -15.39
CA LYS A 1093 -6.90 40.54 -16.79
C LYS A 1093 -8.06 41.42 -17.27
N ILE A 1094 -9.11 41.57 -16.47
CA ILE A 1094 -10.21 42.50 -16.72
C ILE A 1094 -9.67 43.93 -16.84
N ARG A 1095 -8.78 44.35 -15.93
CA ARG A 1095 -8.14 45.67 -15.95
C ARG A 1095 -7.27 45.86 -17.20
N SER A 1096 -6.54 44.82 -17.62
CA SER A 1096 -5.79 44.82 -18.89
C SER A 1096 -6.71 44.97 -20.11
N LEU A 1097 -7.74 44.13 -20.23
CA LEU A 1097 -8.73 44.16 -21.31
C LEU A 1097 -9.57 45.45 -21.33
N GLN A 1098 -9.77 46.09 -20.18
CA GLN A 1098 -10.36 47.42 -20.05
C GLN A 1098 -9.42 48.49 -20.63
N THR A 1099 -8.15 48.53 -20.23
CA THR A 1099 -7.18 49.48 -20.80
C THR A 1099 -6.92 49.26 -22.30
N GLU A 1100 -6.99 48.01 -22.77
CA GLU A 1100 -6.91 47.69 -24.20
C GLU A 1100 -8.20 48.15 -24.93
N ASN A 1101 -9.38 47.96 -24.34
CA ASN A 1101 -10.62 48.53 -24.88
C ASN A 1101 -10.60 50.07 -24.90
N GLU A 1102 -10.05 50.73 -23.89
CA GLU A 1102 -9.96 52.18 -23.83
C GLU A 1102 -8.97 52.74 -24.85
N THR A 1103 -7.82 52.10 -25.03
CA THR A 1103 -6.86 52.49 -26.09
C THR A 1103 -7.41 52.22 -27.48
N LEU A 1104 -8.12 51.09 -27.71
CA LEU A 1104 -8.84 50.83 -28.96
C LEU A 1104 -9.97 51.84 -29.20
N ARG A 1105 -10.78 52.16 -28.19
CA ARG A 1105 -11.83 53.21 -28.29
C ARG A 1105 -11.23 54.58 -28.58
N LEU A 1106 -10.10 54.93 -27.95
CA LEU A 1106 -9.38 56.17 -28.22
C LEU A 1106 -8.85 56.19 -29.66
N HIS A 1107 -8.25 55.09 -30.13
CA HIS A 1107 -7.75 54.96 -31.49
C HIS A 1107 -8.89 55.07 -32.53
N LEU A 1108 -10.02 54.42 -32.27
CA LEU A 1108 -11.20 54.45 -33.15
C LEU A 1108 -11.89 55.82 -33.13
N ARG A 1109 -11.86 56.54 -31.99
CA ARG A 1109 -12.29 57.95 -31.87
C ARG A 1109 -11.38 58.89 -32.66
N LEU A 1110 -10.06 58.76 -32.53
CA LEU A 1110 -9.08 59.52 -33.31
C LEU A 1110 -9.19 59.24 -34.81
N ALA A 1111 -9.43 57.98 -35.21
CA ALA A 1111 -9.72 57.62 -36.60
C ALA A 1111 -11.02 58.27 -37.12
N LEU A 1112 -12.10 58.25 -36.33
CA LEU A 1112 -13.36 58.91 -36.68
C LEU A 1112 -13.23 60.44 -36.73
N ASP A 1113 -12.45 61.06 -35.86
CA ASP A 1113 -12.27 62.52 -35.83
C ASP A 1113 -11.33 63.01 -36.96
N SER A 1114 -10.30 62.24 -37.32
CA SER A 1114 -9.49 62.49 -38.53
C SER A 1114 -10.26 62.27 -39.85
N LEU A 1115 -11.29 61.42 -39.85
CA LEU A 1115 -12.25 61.31 -40.96
C LEU A 1115 -13.29 62.45 -40.98
N LYS A 1116 -13.54 63.13 -39.85
CA LYS A 1116 -14.48 64.27 -39.76
C LYS A 1116 -13.81 65.63 -40.00
N ASN A 1117 -12.55 65.79 -39.58
CA ASN A 1117 -11.74 66.99 -39.76
C ASN A 1117 -10.38 66.60 -40.35
N PRO A 1118 -10.24 66.52 -41.69
CA PRO A 1118 -8.94 66.37 -42.33
C PRO A 1118 -8.08 67.62 -42.06
N ILE A 1119 -6.94 67.43 -41.39
CA ILE A 1119 -6.07 68.55 -40.97
C ILE A 1119 -5.40 69.18 -42.20
N PRO A 1120 -5.59 70.50 -42.47
CA PRO A 1120 -4.84 71.21 -43.49
C PRO A 1120 -3.38 71.42 -43.04
N ILE A 1121 -2.41 71.20 -43.93
CA ILE A 1121 -0.96 71.28 -43.64
C ILE A 1121 -0.53 72.74 -43.38
N PRO A 1122 0.06 73.08 -42.21
CA PRO A 1122 0.70 74.38 -41.95
C PRO A 1122 2.23 74.26 -41.72
N PRO A 1123 3.02 75.34 -41.87
CA PRO A 1123 4.49 75.28 -41.75
C PRO A 1123 5.06 75.29 -40.31
N LEU A 1124 6.36 75.00 -40.23
CA LEU A 1124 7.20 74.74 -39.05
C LEU A 1124 7.35 75.86 -37.98
N ALA A 1125 7.75 75.42 -36.76
CA ALA A 1125 8.45 76.13 -35.65
C ALA A 1125 7.64 76.52 -34.37
N GLY A 1126 8.31 76.45 -33.19
CA GLY A 1126 7.82 76.84 -31.84
C GLY A 1126 8.70 77.96 -31.22
N PRO A 1127 9.02 78.02 -29.89
CA PRO A 1127 8.57 77.21 -28.72
C PRO A 1127 8.34 77.96 -27.34
N GLY A 1128 7.73 77.31 -26.31
CA GLY A 1128 8.10 77.46 -24.87
C GLY A 1128 7.09 77.99 -23.78
N ARG A 1129 7.23 77.48 -22.52
CA ARG A 1129 6.84 78.03 -21.15
C ARG A 1129 5.33 78.16 -20.77
N ASP A 1130 4.83 78.29 -19.51
CA ASP A 1130 5.19 78.04 -18.06
C ASP A 1130 3.89 78.25 -17.18
N GLY A 1131 3.72 78.04 -15.85
CA GLY A 1131 4.50 77.36 -14.77
C GLY A 1131 4.20 77.79 -13.29
N ILE A 1132 3.84 76.85 -12.38
CA ILE A 1132 3.98 76.84 -10.87
C ILE A 1132 2.99 77.64 -9.94
N GLY A 1133 2.60 77.06 -8.77
CA GLY A 1133 2.14 77.72 -7.50
C GLY A 1133 0.73 77.34 -6.94
N GLU A 1134 0.32 77.54 -5.67
CA GLU A 1134 0.97 77.61 -4.32
C GLU A 1134 -0.08 77.64 -3.13
N GLY A 1135 0.32 77.69 -1.83
CA GLY A 1135 -0.52 78.20 -0.69
C GLY A 1135 -1.00 77.27 0.47
N ARG A 1136 -1.26 77.82 1.69
CA ARG A 1136 -1.71 77.11 2.94
C ARG A 1136 -2.54 78.02 3.92
N GLN A 1137 -3.67 77.57 4.49
CA GLN A 1137 -4.42 78.22 5.63
C GLN A 1137 -5.55 77.32 6.23
N GLY A 1138 -6.29 77.74 7.28
CA GLY A 1138 -7.41 76.97 7.90
C GLY A 1138 -8.08 77.59 9.16
N ASN A 1139 -8.84 76.77 9.95
CA ASN A 1139 -9.44 76.97 11.31
C ASN A 1139 -10.98 77.22 11.43
N GLU A 1140 -11.53 76.97 12.65
CA GLU A 1140 -12.90 77.26 13.22
C GLU A 1140 -14.08 76.28 12.87
N LYS A 1141 -15.13 76.00 13.69
CA LYS A 1141 -15.47 76.19 15.16
C LYS A 1141 -16.76 75.40 15.61
N ALA A 1142 -16.81 74.97 16.89
CA ALA A 1142 -18.01 74.79 17.78
C ALA A 1142 -19.10 73.73 17.41
N GLU A 1143 -20.18 73.42 18.17
CA GLU A 1143 -20.72 73.89 19.48
C GLU A 1143 -21.41 72.76 20.36
N GLN A 1144 -22.68 72.88 20.80
CA GLN A 1144 -23.29 72.13 21.96
C GLN A 1144 -24.81 71.78 21.84
N GLY A 1145 -25.32 70.78 22.60
CA GLY A 1145 -26.77 70.63 22.97
C GLY A 1145 -27.33 69.19 23.23
N PRO A 1146 -27.98 68.85 24.40
CA PRO A 1146 -28.37 67.46 24.75
C PRO A 1146 -29.84 67.17 25.20
N ASN A 1147 -30.22 65.86 25.23
CA ASN A 1147 -31.21 65.13 26.11
C ASN A 1147 -32.27 64.25 25.39
N GLY A 1148 -32.60 63.07 25.96
CA GLY A 1148 -33.99 62.53 25.98
C GLY A 1148 -34.27 61.20 25.23
N SER A 1149 -35.00 60.32 25.93
CA SER A 1149 -35.45 58.95 25.63
C SER A 1149 -36.52 58.77 24.50
N ASP A 1150 -36.86 57.50 24.19
CA ASP A 1150 -38.16 56.98 23.67
C ASP A 1150 -38.44 56.91 22.12
N ASP A 1151 -39.29 56.01 21.54
CA ASP A 1151 -39.50 54.53 21.69
C ASP A 1151 -40.49 53.90 20.63
N ASP A 1152 -41.07 52.69 20.86
CA ASP A 1152 -41.89 51.85 19.95
C ASP A 1152 -43.45 52.03 20.00
N ASP A 1153 -44.13 51.34 19.08
CA ASP A 1153 -45.57 51.02 18.92
C ASP A 1153 -46.57 52.19 18.89
N GLY A 1154 -46.68 52.82 17.72
CA GLY A 1154 -47.85 53.64 17.38
C GLY A 1154 -48.06 54.87 18.26
N TYR A 1155 -47.04 55.75 18.33
CA TYR A 1155 -46.94 56.95 19.19
C TYR A 1155 -46.45 56.70 20.66
N ALA A 1156 -45.19 56.29 20.84
CA ALA A 1156 -44.28 56.47 22.02
C ALA A 1156 -44.42 55.56 23.29
N SER A 1157 -43.25 55.11 23.83
CA SER A 1157 -43.00 54.14 24.94
C SER A 1157 -41.70 54.52 25.75
N GLY A 1158 -40.73 53.64 26.14
CA GLY A 1158 -39.36 54.07 26.59
C GLY A 1158 -38.28 53.07 27.14
N GLY A 1159 -36.98 53.22 26.77
CA GLY A 1159 -35.80 52.53 27.40
C GLY A 1159 -34.35 52.90 26.93
N THR A 1160 -33.29 52.73 27.76
CA THR A 1160 -31.84 53.10 27.46
C THR A 1160 -30.74 52.32 28.26
N ALA A 1161 -29.44 52.59 27.93
CA ALA A 1161 -28.16 52.35 28.68
C ALA A 1161 -27.57 50.91 28.79
N ALA A 1162 -26.25 50.59 28.83
CA ALA A 1162 -24.92 51.27 28.96
C ALA A 1162 -24.24 51.23 30.37
N GLU A 1163 -22.89 51.05 30.41
CA GLU A 1163 -21.92 51.70 31.36
C GLU A 1163 -20.44 51.15 31.25
N ASP A 1164 -19.49 52.05 30.94
CA ASP A 1164 -18.24 52.46 31.63
C ASP A 1164 -17.32 51.49 32.46
N GLY A 1165 -16.09 51.95 32.81
CA GLY A 1165 -15.07 51.14 33.51
C GLY A 1165 -13.95 51.89 34.29
N ASN A 1166 -12.95 52.46 33.59
CA ASN A 1166 -11.89 53.37 34.07
C ASN A 1166 -10.60 52.84 34.79
N GLU A 1167 -9.49 53.57 34.56
CA GLU A 1167 -8.24 53.84 35.36
C GLU A 1167 -7.01 52.89 35.60
N TYR A 1168 -5.82 53.49 35.31
CA TYR A 1168 -4.43 53.40 35.83
C TYR A 1168 -3.70 52.07 36.23
N ALA A 1169 -2.57 51.75 35.57
CA ALA A 1169 -1.18 52.06 36.03
C ALA A 1169 -0.05 51.12 35.49
N GLY A 1170 1.12 51.69 35.13
CA GLY A 1170 2.43 51.00 35.04
C GLY A 1170 2.92 50.54 33.64
N GLY A 1171 4.22 50.67 33.34
CA GLY A 1171 4.83 50.23 32.06
C GLY A 1171 6.35 50.45 31.95
N GLU A 1172 6.95 49.99 30.84
CA GLU A 1172 8.38 50.12 30.45
C GLU A 1172 8.50 50.31 28.92
N GLU A 1173 9.47 51.10 28.44
CA GLU A 1173 9.84 51.21 27.01
C GLU A 1173 11.35 51.48 26.84
N ASN A 1174 11.97 51.00 25.75
CA ASN A 1174 13.32 51.41 25.34
C ASN A 1174 13.61 51.16 23.83
N ALA A 1175 14.18 52.18 23.17
CA ALA A 1175 14.97 52.21 21.93
C ALA A 1175 14.58 51.34 20.70
N GLY A 1176 14.39 51.98 19.52
CA GLY A 1176 14.22 51.24 18.25
C GLY A 1176 14.17 52.03 16.92
N TYR A 1177 14.32 53.36 16.88
CA TYR A 1177 14.19 54.16 15.65
C TYR A 1177 15.54 54.70 15.16
N ASP A 1178 16.14 54.08 14.13
CA ASP A 1178 17.21 54.69 13.30
C ASP A 1178 17.54 53.95 11.97
N THR A 1179 16.84 52.85 11.64
CA THR A 1179 17.21 51.94 10.53
C THR A 1179 16.32 52.02 9.28
N TYR A 1180 15.21 52.77 9.31
CA TYR A 1180 14.21 52.73 8.24
C TYR A 1180 14.45 53.71 7.07
N GLU A 1181 15.00 54.92 7.31
CA GLU A 1181 15.09 55.94 6.25
C GLU A 1181 16.04 55.55 5.11
N ARG A 1182 17.22 54.99 5.42
CA ARG A 1182 18.20 54.56 4.40
C ARG A 1182 17.68 53.51 3.41
N HIS A 1183 16.63 52.77 3.76
CA HIS A 1183 16.04 51.77 2.86
C HIS A 1183 15.01 52.38 1.88
N ALA A 1184 14.60 53.64 2.07
CA ALA A 1184 13.70 54.34 1.16
C ALA A 1184 14.44 55.01 -0.01
N ASP A 1185 15.63 55.56 0.27
CA ASP A 1185 16.47 56.26 -0.73
C ASP A 1185 17.01 55.30 -1.80
N ASP A 1186 17.62 54.17 -1.38
CA ASP A 1186 18.11 53.11 -2.28
C ASP A 1186 17.00 52.61 -3.23
N MET A 1187 15.77 52.47 -2.70
CA MET A 1187 14.58 52.07 -3.47
C MET A 1187 14.15 53.11 -4.50
N HIS A 1188 14.31 54.41 -4.20
CA HIS A 1188 13.99 55.49 -5.13
C HIS A 1188 15.02 55.61 -6.27
N GLU A 1189 16.32 55.46 -5.97
CA GLU A 1189 17.35 55.47 -7.02
C GLU A 1189 17.15 54.28 -7.99
N HIS A 1190 16.89 53.08 -7.46
CA HIS A 1190 16.61 51.89 -8.28
C HIS A 1190 15.38 52.05 -9.18
N MET A 1191 14.29 52.62 -8.65
CA MET A 1191 13.07 52.93 -9.41
C MET A 1191 13.34 53.89 -10.58
N SER A 1192 14.25 54.87 -10.39
CA SER A 1192 14.61 55.84 -11.42
C SER A 1192 15.38 55.22 -12.61
N GLY A 1193 16.20 54.18 -12.34
CA GLY A 1193 16.93 53.43 -13.36
C GLY A 1193 15.98 52.65 -14.28
N LEU A 1194 15.05 51.88 -13.70
CA LEU A 1194 14.07 51.08 -14.44
C LEU A 1194 13.22 51.92 -15.42
N LEU A 1195 12.80 53.11 -15.00
CA LEU A 1195 12.05 54.04 -15.86
C LEU A 1195 12.89 54.57 -17.04
N ARG A 1196 14.21 54.73 -16.85
CA ARG A 1196 15.14 55.17 -17.90
C ARG A 1196 15.34 54.07 -18.94
N ASP A 1197 15.47 52.81 -18.54
CA ASP A 1197 15.69 51.69 -19.47
C ASP A 1197 14.42 51.35 -20.26
N LEU A 1198 13.24 51.44 -19.63
CA LEU A 1198 11.94 51.38 -20.34
C LEU A 1198 11.84 52.44 -21.46
N SER A 1199 12.40 53.64 -21.25
CA SER A 1199 12.41 54.70 -22.27
C SER A 1199 13.33 54.37 -23.47
N LEU A 1200 14.42 53.64 -23.23
CA LEU A 1200 15.33 53.16 -24.29
C LEU A 1200 14.73 51.99 -25.07
N PHE A 1201 14.09 51.04 -24.38
CA PHE A 1201 13.42 49.89 -24.99
C PHE A 1201 12.28 50.33 -25.92
N ARG A 1202 11.44 51.26 -25.46
CA ARG A 1202 10.35 51.83 -26.27
C ARG A 1202 10.84 52.54 -27.55
N ARG A 1203 12.08 53.04 -27.55
CA ARG A 1203 12.72 53.67 -28.72
C ARG A 1203 13.12 52.63 -29.77
N LYS A 1204 13.79 51.54 -29.36
CA LYS A 1204 14.14 50.42 -30.27
C LYS A 1204 12.92 49.83 -31.00
N ILE A 1205 11.81 49.62 -30.28
CA ILE A 1205 10.56 49.11 -30.89
C ILE A 1205 9.98 50.09 -31.93
N GLY A 1206 10.19 51.41 -31.76
CA GLY A 1206 9.83 52.40 -32.76
C GLY A 1206 10.65 52.28 -34.06
N ASP A 1207 11.96 52.03 -33.92
CA ASP A 1207 12.88 51.91 -35.05
C ASP A 1207 12.63 50.62 -35.87
N ASP A 1208 12.44 49.46 -35.23
CA ASP A 1208 12.13 48.21 -35.96
C ASP A 1208 10.75 48.22 -36.63
N LYS A 1209 9.75 48.91 -36.06
CA LYS A 1209 8.41 49.01 -36.66
C LYS A 1209 8.41 49.70 -38.04
N MET A 1210 9.39 50.55 -38.32
CA MET A 1210 9.57 51.19 -39.63
C MET A 1210 10.08 50.21 -40.70
N ARG A 1211 10.59 49.03 -40.31
CA ARG A 1211 11.31 48.10 -41.20
C ARG A 1211 10.42 47.06 -41.91
N PHE A 1212 9.20 46.84 -41.42
CA PHE A 1212 8.32 45.73 -41.85
C PHE A 1212 7.02 46.19 -42.55
N MET A 1213 6.92 47.45 -42.98
CA MET A 1213 5.67 48.07 -43.44
C MET A 1213 5.38 47.97 -44.96
N ASP A 1214 6.27 47.42 -45.78
CA ASP A 1214 6.30 47.71 -47.24
C ASP A 1214 5.94 46.55 -48.20
N GLU A 1215 5.60 45.34 -47.71
CA GLU A 1215 5.26 44.17 -48.57
C GLU A 1215 3.78 43.72 -48.49
N LEU A 1216 2.82 44.65 -48.38
CA LEU A 1216 1.39 44.33 -48.30
C LEU A 1216 0.56 44.70 -49.56
N SER A 1217 1.10 44.41 -50.76
CA SER A 1217 0.49 44.84 -52.04
C SER A 1217 0.17 43.73 -53.06
N ARG A 1218 -0.64 42.71 -52.69
CA ARG A 1218 -1.52 41.96 -53.63
C ARG A 1218 -2.57 41.06 -52.93
N ARG A 1219 -3.77 41.59 -52.70
CA ARG A 1219 -5.00 40.79 -52.43
C ARG A 1219 -5.70 40.40 -53.74
N ARG A 1220 -6.46 39.29 -53.77
CA ARG A 1220 -7.86 39.16 -54.28
C ARG A 1220 -8.45 37.75 -53.93
N PRO A 1221 -9.79 37.54 -53.95
CA PRO A 1221 -10.45 36.73 -52.92
C PRO A 1221 -11.48 35.67 -53.40
N LEU A 1222 -12.30 35.19 -52.45
CA LEU A 1222 -13.25 34.06 -52.45
C LEU A 1222 -14.41 34.07 -53.49
N GLY A 1223 -14.96 32.87 -53.72
CA GLY A 1223 -16.18 32.55 -54.48
C GLY A 1223 -15.91 31.51 -55.59
N GLN A 1224 -16.78 30.55 -55.94
CA GLN A 1224 -18.16 30.19 -55.54
C GLN A 1224 -18.31 28.63 -55.65
N ARG A 1225 -19.44 27.90 -55.52
CA ARG A 1225 -20.88 28.26 -55.54
C ARG A 1225 -21.78 27.39 -54.62
N THR A 1226 -22.65 26.52 -55.16
CA THR A 1226 -23.84 25.96 -54.48
C THR A 1226 -24.29 24.62 -55.10
N ASN A 1227 -25.33 24.00 -54.51
CA ASN A 1227 -26.26 22.97 -55.04
C ASN A 1227 -25.97 21.50 -54.66
N ILE A 1228 -26.96 20.63 -54.40
CA ILE A 1228 -28.43 20.80 -54.18
C ILE A 1228 -28.96 19.56 -53.42
N ILE A 1229 -29.97 19.77 -52.55
CA ILE A 1229 -30.80 18.77 -51.80
C ILE A 1229 -30.00 17.79 -50.92
#